data_AF-A0A8C4UR39-F1
#
_entry.id   AF-A0A8C4UR39-F1
#
_cell.length_a   1.000
_cell.length_b   1.000
_cell.length_c   1.000
_cell.angle_alpha   90.00
_cell.angle_beta   90.00
_cell.angle_gamma   90.00
#
_symmetry.space_group_name_H-M   'P 1'
#
loop_
_entity.id
_entity.type
_entity.pdbx_description
1 polymer ?
#
loop_
_entity_poly.entity_id
_entity_poly.type
_entity_poly.pdbx_seq_one_letter_code
_entity_poly.pdbx_strand_id
1 'polypeptide(L)'
;MQGLQPPASAVLMSWIEVPVAVGDLPHGGGGGRERICHQLPLTLWQKTREFGFPVPCPAPAAHRQGSTCQATSHPNSLPVNPCCYFPCQHQGVCVRVGLGGYECDCTRTGYFGINCSSPELWTRLYNVLKPSPAFYHFILTHFRWVWDVINSTFIRDTLMRLVLTVRANLIPSPPTFNSDYGYISWEAYANVSYYTRVLPPVPDSCPTPMGTKGKQQLPDPQLLAERFLLRQKFEADPRGTNLMFAFFAQHFTHQFFKTSGKMGRGFTKALGHGVDLGHLYGDNLQRQHQLRLFRDGKLKFQVVDGEVYPPTVTDAPVHMVYPSAIPKEKQLAMGQEVFGLLPGLCMYATLWLREHNRVCDILKQEHPTWSDEQLFQTARLILIGETIKIVIEDYVQHLSGYYLSLKFDPELLFGTQFQYRNRIAVEFNQLYHWHGLMPDSFIIQGEEYSYDQFLYNTSMLMDYGVEALVESFSKQAAGRIGGGQTINANVLKVAIGVIKESRQLRLRPFNEYRKRFGMKPYRSFQELTGGGGDTGTCPPCAQQKQDRRWSHPGHPPQQPSRRGWYQLCEKLKCLRSVAAAAVLSRPNSLASEYIATSQLWGSLGNVHLPRMLWISLCFVTFCPPLPSSTRPPAAPLRGFPPQNRGAESPGSPHHPSSSAAPGPRHAPPAAHDGLLGARCYLCANTVMKAPLFYDRYTPLQ
;
A
#
# COMPACT_ATOMS: atom_id res chain seq x y z
N MET A 1 17.76 -31.93 -17.44
CA MET A 1 17.10 -31.24 -16.32
C MET A 1 16.46 -29.97 -16.85
N GLN A 2 15.14 -29.84 -16.79
CA GLN A 2 14.42 -28.59 -17.04
C GLN A 2 13.39 -28.45 -15.92
N GLY A 3 13.47 -27.36 -15.15
CA GLY A 3 12.57 -27.12 -14.03
C GLY A 3 11.28 -26.46 -14.50
N LEU A 4 10.14 -27.07 -14.22
CA LEU A 4 8.83 -26.46 -14.42
C LEU A 4 8.71 -25.23 -13.50
N GLN A 5 8.47 -24.06 -14.08
CA GLN A 5 8.10 -22.87 -13.33
C GLN A 5 6.57 -22.82 -13.14
N PRO A 6 6.06 -22.50 -11.94
CA PRO A 6 4.63 -22.35 -11.70
C PRO A 6 4.07 -21.07 -12.39
N PRO A 7 2.76 -21.02 -12.70
CA PRO A 7 2.17 -19.90 -13.44
C PRO A 7 2.17 -18.59 -12.64
N ALA A 8 2.36 -17.48 -13.35
CA ALA A 8 2.61 -16.15 -12.78
C ALA A 8 1.33 -15.40 -12.36
N SER A 9 0.58 -15.96 -11.42
CA SER A 9 -0.74 -15.43 -11.00
C SER A 9 -0.68 -14.31 -9.94
N ALA A 10 0.50 -13.89 -9.48
CA ALA A 10 0.63 -12.79 -8.51
C ALA A 10 0.43 -11.38 -9.10
N VAL A 11 0.12 -11.27 -10.39
CA VAL A 11 0.46 -10.14 -11.28
C VAL A 11 -0.77 -9.33 -11.73
N LEU A 12 -1.83 -9.24 -10.90
CA LEU A 12 -3.04 -8.49 -11.24
C LEU A 12 -3.65 -7.61 -10.13
N MET A 13 -3.00 -7.42 -8.96
CA MET A 13 -3.60 -6.62 -7.87
C MET A 13 -2.76 -5.59 -7.09
N SER A 14 -1.46 -5.47 -7.35
CA SER A 14 -0.87 -4.13 -7.39
C SER A 14 -1.28 -3.32 -8.63
N TRP A 15 -2.23 -3.82 -9.45
CA TRP A 15 -2.37 -3.47 -10.86
C TRP A 15 -3.50 -2.47 -11.09
N ILE A 16 -3.20 -1.24 -10.71
CA ILE A 16 -3.02 -0.26 -11.76
C ILE A 16 -1.53 -0.38 -12.13
N GLU A 17 -1.19 -0.47 -13.41
CA GLU A 17 0.22 -0.54 -13.93
C GLU A 17 0.86 -1.94 -13.64
N VAL A 18 1.44 -2.71 -14.59
CA VAL A 18 2.71 -2.59 -15.39
C VAL A 18 2.59 -3.33 -16.79
N PRO A 19 3.60 -3.76 -17.61
CA PRO A 19 4.78 -3.19 -18.35
C PRO A 19 4.72 -3.25 -19.93
N VAL A 20 5.88 -3.31 -20.64
CA VAL A 20 6.13 -3.44 -22.11
C VAL A 20 7.38 -4.34 -22.43
N ALA A 21 7.86 -4.48 -23.68
CA ALA A 21 8.99 -5.35 -24.11
C ALA A 21 9.91 -4.71 -25.19
N VAL A 22 10.95 -5.45 -25.61
CA VAL A 22 12.03 -4.98 -26.51
C VAL A 22 12.00 -5.74 -27.84
N GLY A 23 12.28 -5.04 -28.94
CA GLY A 23 12.48 -5.60 -30.29
C GLY A 23 13.92 -5.45 -30.79
N ASP A 24 14.24 -6.12 -31.89
CA ASP A 24 15.60 -6.51 -32.28
C ASP A 24 16.49 -5.41 -32.90
N LEU A 25 17.79 -5.72 -32.96
CA LEU A 25 18.79 -5.07 -33.80
C LEU A 25 19.46 -6.11 -34.73
N PRO A 26 19.98 -5.71 -35.91
CA PRO A 26 20.20 -6.61 -37.03
C PRO A 26 21.52 -7.42 -36.96
N HIS A 27 21.60 -8.43 -37.84
CA HIS A 27 22.74 -9.33 -38.00
C HIS A 27 24.08 -8.62 -38.29
N GLY A 28 25.13 -9.09 -37.62
CA GLY A 28 26.54 -8.95 -38.02
C GLY A 28 27.28 -10.25 -37.68
N GLY A 29 28.06 -10.80 -38.62
CA GLY A 29 28.61 -12.16 -38.53
C GLY A 29 30.10 -12.23 -38.17
N GLY A 30 30.53 -13.44 -37.75
CA GLY A 30 31.91 -13.76 -37.35
C GLY A 30 32.10 -13.80 -35.83
N GLY A 31 32.86 -14.74 -35.26
CA GLY A 31 33.58 -15.85 -35.90
C GLY A 31 34.82 -16.23 -35.10
N GLY A 32 34.70 -17.09 -34.09
CA GLY A 32 35.81 -17.50 -33.22
C GLY A 32 35.47 -18.72 -32.37
N ARG A 33 36.46 -19.54 -32.05
CA ARG A 33 36.35 -20.76 -31.22
C ARG A 33 37.09 -20.58 -29.89
N GLU A 34 36.97 -21.63 -29.06
CA GLU A 34 37.82 -21.97 -27.90
C GLU A 34 37.40 -21.33 -26.56
N ARG A 35 37.63 -21.95 -25.40
CA ARG A 35 37.57 -23.36 -24.93
C ARG A 35 37.94 -23.25 -23.43
N ILE A 36 37.01 -23.66 -22.57
CA ILE A 36 37.19 -24.29 -21.24
C ILE A 36 38.52 -24.04 -20.49
N CYS A 37 38.44 -23.49 -19.28
CA CYS A 37 39.21 -24.01 -18.15
C CYS A 37 38.52 -23.74 -16.79
N HIS A 38 38.73 -24.63 -15.81
CA HIS A 38 38.25 -24.49 -14.42
C HIS A 38 39.37 -23.96 -13.51
N GLN A 39 39.03 -23.24 -12.43
CA GLN A 39 39.35 -23.66 -11.04
C GLN A 39 38.78 -22.73 -9.96
N LEU A 40 38.72 -23.27 -8.74
CA LEU A 40 38.37 -22.68 -7.44
C LEU A 40 39.43 -23.18 -6.42
N PRO A 41 39.42 -22.76 -5.15
CA PRO A 41 39.60 -21.41 -4.63
C PRO A 41 40.76 -21.38 -3.59
N LEU A 42 41.04 -20.24 -2.94
CA LEU A 42 41.83 -20.21 -1.70
C LEU A 42 41.40 -19.08 -0.75
N THR A 43 41.74 -19.19 0.53
CA THR A 43 41.06 -18.48 1.63
C THR A 43 41.99 -18.05 2.78
N LEU A 44 41.57 -17.00 3.52
CA LEU A 44 41.75 -16.82 4.97
C LEU A 44 43.16 -16.57 5.55
N TRP A 45 43.44 -15.32 5.99
CA TRP A 45 43.73 -14.91 7.40
C TRP A 45 43.90 -13.36 7.51
N GLN A 46 43.22 -12.67 8.43
CA GLN A 46 43.69 -12.16 9.75
C GLN A 46 44.93 -11.23 9.70
N LYS A 47 44.99 -9.95 10.16
CA LYS A 47 44.28 -9.09 11.17
C LYS A 47 44.99 -8.97 12.54
N THR A 48 45.73 -7.87 12.80
CA THR A 48 45.79 -7.15 14.11
C THR A 48 46.65 -5.87 14.10
N ARG A 49 46.16 -4.79 14.77
CA ARG A 49 46.87 -3.79 15.61
C ARG A 49 47.98 -2.87 15.02
N GLU A 50 48.44 -1.79 15.71
CA GLU A 50 47.75 -0.65 16.39
C GLU A 50 48.80 0.38 16.91
N PHE A 51 48.46 1.68 16.95
CA PHE A 51 49.14 2.83 17.62
C PHE A 51 50.64 3.16 17.31
N GLY A 52 50.97 4.47 17.23
CA GLY A 52 52.36 4.97 17.36
C GLY A 52 52.76 6.25 16.58
N PHE A 53 52.77 7.40 17.26
CA PHE A 53 53.44 8.70 16.92
C PHE A 53 53.95 9.29 18.26
N PRO A 54 54.83 10.34 18.37
CA PRO A 54 55.05 11.50 17.45
C PRO A 54 56.52 12.06 17.36
N VAL A 55 56.66 13.35 16.96
CA VAL A 55 57.76 14.36 17.19
C VAL A 55 59.05 14.37 16.29
N PRO A 56 59.84 15.48 16.15
CA PRO A 56 59.83 16.29 14.90
C PRO A 56 61.19 16.88 14.39
N CYS A 57 61.10 17.94 13.56
CA CYS A 57 62.09 19.01 13.24
C CYS A 57 63.19 18.75 12.17
N PRO A 58 63.83 19.80 11.58
CA PRO A 58 63.56 21.25 11.64
C PRO A 58 63.35 21.93 10.24
N ALA A 59 63.27 23.26 10.18
CA ALA A 59 63.25 24.08 8.96
C ALA A 59 64.05 25.40 9.13
N PRO A 60 64.49 26.09 8.04
CA PRO A 60 65.07 27.43 8.14
C PRO A 60 64.41 28.54 7.26
N ALA A 61 64.20 29.70 7.90
CA ALA A 61 64.35 31.08 7.40
C ALA A 61 63.82 31.55 6.01
N ALA A 62 62.59 32.08 6.02
CA ALA A 62 62.21 33.47 5.66
C ALA A 62 62.86 34.26 4.50
N HIS A 63 61.99 34.89 3.67
CA HIS A 63 62.20 36.23 3.09
C HIS A 63 60.90 37.07 3.16
N ARG A 64 60.96 38.39 2.91
CA ARG A 64 59.93 39.38 3.34
C ARG A 64 59.12 40.04 2.21
N GLN A 65 57.93 40.53 2.63
CA GLN A 65 57.08 41.60 2.06
C GLN A 65 56.26 41.32 0.79
N GLY A 66 55.04 41.89 0.76
CA GLY A 66 54.02 41.68 -0.27
C GLY A 66 52.58 41.78 0.27
N SER A 67 52.24 42.90 0.94
CA SER A 67 50.95 43.05 1.64
C SER A 67 49.82 43.55 0.73
N THR A 68 48.88 42.66 0.38
CA THR A 68 47.60 43.03 -0.26
C THR A 68 46.43 42.39 0.49
N CYS A 69 45.63 43.19 1.20
CA CYS A 69 44.40 42.75 1.83
C CYS A 69 43.24 42.77 0.81
N GLN A 70 42.78 41.60 0.36
CA GLN A 70 41.50 41.48 -0.34
C GLN A 70 40.73 40.22 0.09
N ALA A 71 39.42 40.42 0.30
CA ALA A 71 38.37 39.43 0.46
C ALA A 71 38.71 38.13 1.22
N THR A 72 38.42 38.13 2.54
CA THR A 72 38.03 36.89 3.22
C THR A 72 36.78 36.32 2.54
N SER A 73 36.95 35.34 1.65
CA SER A 73 35.83 34.59 1.08
C SER A 73 35.00 34.00 2.22
N HIS A 74 33.69 34.27 2.24
CA HIS A 74 32.77 33.53 3.10
C HIS A 74 32.97 32.01 2.90
N PRO A 75 32.87 31.19 3.96
CA PRO A 75 33.07 29.75 3.84
C PRO A 75 32.12 29.20 2.77
N ASN A 76 32.68 28.63 1.70
CA ASN A 76 31.95 28.27 0.49
C ASN A 76 30.70 27.46 0.82
N SER A 77 29.52 27.99 0.48
CA SER A 77 28.28 27.23 0.53
C SER A 77 28.42 26.04 -0.42
N LEU A 78 28.51 24.83 0.15
CA LEU A 78 28.65 23.59 -0.61
C LEU A 78 27.58 23.56 -1.72
N PRO A 79 27.95 23.28 -2.99
CA PRO A 79 27.03 23.36 -4.10
C PRO A 79 25.83 22.44 -3.87
N VAL A 80 24.65 23.05 -3.73
CA VAL A 80 23.38 22.35 -3.48
C VAL A 80 23.18 21.31 -4.57
N ASN A 81 22.88 20.07 -4.18
CA ASN A 81 22.68 18.97 -5.12
C ASN A 81 21.58 19.33 -6.13
N PRO A 82 21.90 19.44 -7.44
CA PRO A 82 20.96 19.96 -8.44
C PRO A 82 19.71 19.10 -8.60
N CYS A 83 19.77 17.80 -8.32
CA CYS A 83 18.61 16.93 -8.38
C CYS A 83 17.55 17.22 -7.29
N CYS A 84 17.88 18.04 -6.27
CA CYS A 84 16.93 18.53 -5.26
C CYS A 84 15.88 19.50 -5.82
N TYR A 85 16.11 20.07 -7.01
CA TYR A 85 15.11 20.89 -7.71
C TYR A 85 14.12 20.05 -8.54
N PHE A 86 14.32 18.73 -8.60
CA PHE A 86 13.59 17.78 -9.47
C PHE A 86 13.52 18.27 -10.94
N PRO A 87 14.67 18.59 -11.57
CA PRO A 87 14.73 19.36 -12.81
C PRO A 87 14.22 18.58 -14.05
N CYS A 88 14.47 17.28 -14.10
CA CYS A 88 14.02 16.40 -15.18
C CYS A 88 12.51 16.15 -15.10
N GLN A 89 11.79 16.41 -16.19
CA GLN A 89 10.34 16.19 -16.29
C GLN A 89 10.02 14.89 -17.06
N HIS A 90 8.74 14.54 -17.14
CA HIS A 90 8.22 13.45 -17.99
C HIS A 90 8.94 12.09 -17.82
N GLN A 91 9.25 11.73 -16.57
CA GLN A 91 9.98 10.53 -16.16
C GLN A 91 11.50 10.50 -16.45
N GLY A 92 12.08 11.56 -17.00
CA GLY A 92 13.54 11.64 -17.20
C GLY A 92 14.33 11.53 -15.89
N VAL A 93 15.49 10.89 -15.95
CA VAL A 93 16.30 10.54 -14.75
C VAL A 93 17.40 11.58 -14.53
N CYS A 94 17.43 12.16 -13.32
CA CYS A 94 18.46 13.14 -12.94
C CYS A 94 19.75 12.44 -12.52
N VAL A 95 20.81 12.64 -13.29
CA VAL A 95 22.16 12.17 -13.00
C VAL A 95 23.02 13.36 -12.60
N ARG A 96 23.79 13.25 -11.51
CA ARG A 96 24.71 14.32 -11.07
C ARG A 96 26.02 14.21 -11.84
N VAL A 97 26.49 15.33 -12.40
CA VAL A 97 27.71 15.40 -13.22
C VAL A 97 28.68 16.40 -12.60
N GLY A 98 29.86 15.92 -12.22
CA GLY A 98 30.84 16.71 -11.46
C GLY A 98 30.31 17.21 -10.11
N LEU A 99 30.91 18.28 -9.59
CA LEU A 99 30.59 18.79 -8.26
C LEU A 99 29.26 19.56 -8.18
N GLY A 100 28.85 20.25 -9.24
CA GLY A 100 27.64 21.10 -9.26
C GLY A 100 26.71 20.93 -10.47
N GLY A 101 27.06 20.08 -11.44
CA GLY A 101 26.26 19.85 -12.65
C GLY A 101 25.24 18.72 -12.49
N TYR A 102 24.30 18.67 -13.44
CA TYR A 102 23.39 17.55 -13.65
C TYR A 102 23.11 17.39 -15.14
N GLU A 103 22.72 16.19 -15.50
CA GLU A 103 22.13 15.85 -16.80
C GLU A 103 20.81 15.12 -16.55
N CYS A 104 19.91 15.19 -17.53
CA CYS A 104 18.66 14.46 -17.52
C CYS A 104 18.69 13.41 -18.63
N ASP A 105 18.71 12.12 -18.27
CA ASP A 105 18.46 11.06 -19.23
C ASP A 105 16.98 11.10 -19.63
N CYS A 106 16.72 11.44 -20.90
CA CYS A 106 15.39 11.52 -21.49
C CYS A 106 15.03 10.28 -22.33
N THR A 107 15.85 9.22 -22.30
CA THR A 107 15.70 8.03 -23.15
C THR A 107 14.28 7.44 -23.09
N ARG A 108 13.63 7.38 -24.27
CA ARG A 108 12.25 6.89 -24.46
C ARG A 108 11.17 7.60 -23.62
N THR A 109 11.44 8.82 -23.12
CA THR A 109 10.39 9.65 -22.48
C THR A 109 9.39 10.25 -23.47
N GLY A 110 9.77 10.35 -24.76
CA GLY A 110 9.04 11.12 -25.77
C GLY A 110 9.38 12.62 -25.77
N TYR A 111 10.38 13.05 -24.99
CA TYR A 111 10.81 14.43 -24.82
C TYR A 111 12.34 14.55 -24.89
N PHE A 112 12.82 15.76 -25.21
CA PHE A 112 14.24 16.09 -25.32
C PHE A 112 14.58 17.46 -24.70
N GLY A 113 15.87 17.80 -24.76
CA GLY A 113 16.46 19.01 -24.17
C GLY A 113 16.79 18.83 -22.68
N ILE A 114 17.51 19.80 -22.12
CA ILE A 114 18.19 19.74 -20.79
C ILE A 114 17.33 19.17 -19.65
N ASN A 115 16.01 19.40 -19.67
CA ASN A 115 15.07 18.98 -18.61
C ASN A 115 13.99 17.99 -19.08
N CYS A 116 14.17 17.33 -20.23
CA CYS A 116 13.17 16.48 -20.88
C CYS A 116 11.81 17.20 -21.03
N SER A 117 11.84 18.45 -21.49
CA SER A 117 10.68 19.35 -21.51
C SER A 117 10.15 19.67 -22.91
N SER A 118 10.93 19.42 -23.96
CA SER A 118 10.52 19.65 -25.35
C SER A 118 9.92 18.36 -25.93
N PRO A 119 8.64 18.29 -26.30
CA PRO A 119 8.03 17.06 -26.80
C PRO A 119 8.44 16.77 -28.25
N GLU A 120 8.64 15.49 -28.56
CA GLU A 120 8.68 14.98 -29.93
C GLU A 120 7.33 15.20 -30.66
N LEU A 121 7.31 15.07 -31.99
CA LEU A 121 6.11 15.35 -32.80
C LEU A 121 4.89 14.50 -32.37
N TRP A 122 5.08 13.19 -32.23
CA TRP A 122 4.02 12.27 -31.79
C TRP A 122 3.60 12.53 -30.34
N THR A 123 4.56 12.78 -29.44
CA THR A 123 4.29 13.17 -28.05
C THR A 123 3.48 14.47 -27.97
N ARG A 124 3.76 15.45 -28.84
CA ARG A 124 3.01 16.70 -28.91
C ARG A 124 1.57 16.46 -29.39
N LEU A 125 1.38 15.66 -30.43
CA LEU A 125 0.04 15.29 -30.93
C LEU A 125 -0.77 14.54 -29.86
N TYR A 126 -0.19 13.50 -29.25
CA TYR A 126 -0.84 12.73 -28.19
C TYR A 126 -1.24 13.61 -26.99
N ASN A 127 -0.38 14.51 -26.53
CA ASN A 127 -0.70 15.42 -25.42
C ASN A 127 -1.77 16.47 -25.75
N VAL A 128 -2.00 16.79 -27.03
CA VAL A 128 -3.11 17.66 -27.47
C VAL A 128 -4.43 16.88 -27.52
N LEU A 129 -4.40 15.64 -28.02
CA LEU A 129 -5.60 14.80 -28.17
C LEU A 129 -6.06 14.17 -26.86
N LYS A 130 -5.15 13.88 -25.92
CA LYS A 130 -5.43 13.14 -24.68
C LYS A 130 -6.44 13.87 -23.76
N PRO A 131 -7.65 13.34 -23.53
CA PRO A 131 -8.61 13.91 -22.61
C PRO A 131 -8.11 13.92 -21.16
N SER A 132 -8.72 14.78 -20.32
CA SER A 132 -8.37 14.83 -18.91
C SER A 132 -8.84 13.58 -18.14
N PRO A 133 -8.16 13.18 -17.04
CA PRO A 133 -8.64 12.09 -16.19
C PRO A 133 -10.06 12.28 -15.65
N ALA A 134 -10.50 13.53 -15.45
CA ALA A 134 -11.87 13.86 -15.05
C ALA A 134 -12.89 13.61 -16.18
N PHE A 135 -12.52 13.88 -17.44
CA PHE A 135 -13.36 13.56 -18.60
C PHE A 135 -13.51 12.06 -18.80
N TYR A 136 -12.40 11.30 -18.75
CA TYR A 136 -12.46 9.83 -18.80
C TYR A 136 -13.37 9.26 -17.71
N HIS A 137 -13.23 9.75 -16.47
CA HIS A 137 -14.07 9.33 -15.35
C HIS A 137 -15.56 9.67 -15.56
N PHE A 138 -15.87 10.87 -16.07
CA PHE A 138 -17.24 11.26 -16.41
C PHE A 138 -17.84 10.29 -17.44
N ILE A 139 -17.16 10.04 -18.56
CA ILE A 139 -17.62 9.10 -19.61
C ILE A 139 -17.83 7.69 -19.04
N LEU A 140 -16.93 7.20 -18.17
CA LEU A 140 -17.03 5.88 -17.54
C LEU A 140 -18.16 5.74 -16.49
N THR A 141 -18.77 6.84 -16.03
CA THR A 141 -19.81 6.85 -14.98
C THR A 141 -21.13 7.48 -15.42
N HIS A 142 -21.26 7.82 -16.71
CA HIS A 142 -22.47 8.39 -17.31
C HIS A 142 -22.89 7.54 -18.53
N PHE A 143 -24.04 7.84 -19.13
CA PHE A 143 -24.53 7.17 -20.35
C PHE A 143 -24.68 5.64 -20.23
N ARG A 144 -25.25 5.16 -19.11
CA ARG A 144 -25.36 3.73 -18.78
C ARG A 144 -25.83 2.84 -19.95
N TRP A 145 -26.85 3.25 -20.69
CA TRP A 145 -27.37 2.50 -21.85
C TRP A 145 -26.32 2.25 -22.95
N VAL A 146 -25.37 3.17 -23.15
CA VAL A 146 -24.25 2.99 -24.09
C VAL A 146 -23.29 1.92 -23.58
N TRP A 147 -23.04 1.91 -22.27
CA TRP A 147 -22.21 0.91 -21.61
C TRP A 147 -22.88 -0.47 -21.59
N ASP A 148 -24.18 -0.56 -21.35
CA ASP A 148 -24.93 -1.81 -21.40
C ASP A 148 -24.79 -2.47 -22.80
N VAL A 149 -24.85 -1.68 -23.88
CA VAL A 149 -24.53 -2.14 -25.24
C VAL A 149 -23.07 -2.53 -25.38
N ILE A 150 -22.11 -1.66 -25.04
CA ILE A 150 -20.66 -1.93 -25.15
C ILE A 150 -20.26 -3.23 -24.42
N ASN A 151 -20.78 -3.44 -23.20
CA ASN A 151 -20.50 -4.59 -22.34
C ASN A 151 -20.94 -5.93 -22.96
N SER A 152 -21.92 -5.90 -23.88
CA SER A 152 -22.40 -7.08 -24.61
C SER A 152 -21.57 -7.43 -25.86
N THR A 153 -20.53 -6.65 -26.19
CA THR A 153 -19.75 -6.77 -27.43
C THR A 153 -18.25 -6.90 -27.18
N PHE A 154 -17.50 -7.28 -28.23
CA PHE A 154 -16.02 -7.29 -28.24
C PHE A 154 -15.38 -5.91 -27.92
N ILE A 155 -16.15 -4.83 -27.94
CA ILE A 155 -15.68 -3.50 -27.56
C ILE A 155 -15.34 -3.47 -26.05
N ARG A 156 -16.05 -4.24 -25.20
CA ARG A 156 -15.68 -4.45 -23.78
C ARG A 156 -14.25 -4.94 -23.65
N ASP A 157 -13.90 -6.00 -24.37
CA ASP A 157 -12.57 -6.64 -24.33
C ASP A 157 -11.48 -5.73 -24.92
N THR A 158 -11.83 -4.98 -25.96
CA THR A 158 -10.95 -3.96 -26.57
C THR A 158 -10.64 -2.82 -25.59
N LEU A 159 -11.67 -2.32 -24.89
CA LEU A 159 -11.51 -1.27 -23.87
C LEU A 159 -10.84 -1.80 -22.60
N MET A 160 -11.09 -3.05 -22.18
CA MET A 160 -10.41 -3.65 -21.05
C MET A 160 -8.92 -3.85 -21.35
N ARG A 161 -8.57 -4.33 -22.55
CA ARG A 161 -7.19 -4.39 -23.04
C ARG A 161 -6.54 -3.00 -23.00
N LEU A 162 -7.23 -1.96 -23.51
CA LEU A 162 -6.73 -0.59 -23.47
C LEU A 162 -6.54 -0.07 -22.03
N VAL A 163 -7.47 -0.36 -21.12
CA VAL A 163 -7.34 -0.02 -19.69
C VAL A 163 -6.11 -0.70 -19.10
N LEU A 164 -5.96 -2.01 -19.30
CA LEU A 164 -4.80 -2.76 -18.83
C LEU A 164 -3.50 -2.16 -19.39
N THR A 165 -3.38 -1.92 -20.70
CA THR A 165 -2.15 -1.43 -21.34
C THR A 165 -1.85 0.07 -21.15
N VAL A 166 -2.86 0.92 -20.91
CA VAL A 166 -2.64 2.36 -20.62
C VAL A 166 -2.34 2.57 -19.14
N ARG A 167 -2.87 1.72 -18.25
CA ARG A 167 -2.39 1.64 -16.87
C ARG A 167 -0.99 1.05 -16.84
N ALA A 168 -0.76 -0.07 -17.55
CA ALA A 168 0.52 -0.77 -17.63
C ALA A 168 1.73 0.16 -17.67
N ASN A 169 1.86 0.97 -18.70
CA ASN A 169 3.10 1.65 -19.06
C ASN A 169 3.52 2.83 -18.15
N LEU A 170 2.98 2.90 -16.93
CA LEU A 170 3.28 3.91 -15.94
C LEU A 170 4.14 3.40 -14.75
N ILE A 171 4.07 2.16 -14.26
CA ILE A 171 5.04 1.64 -13.26
C ILE A 171 6.30 1.12 -13.98
N PRO A 172 7.50 1.19 -13.37
CA PRO A 172 8.67 0.48 -13.87
C PRO A 172 8.63 -1.03 -13.57
N SER A 173 8.76 -1.87 -14.60
CA SER A 173 9.16 -3.28 -14.46
C SER A 173 10.22 -3.61 -15.50
N PRO A 174 11.40 -4.13 -15.12
CA PRO A 174 11.82 -4.48 -13.77
C PRO A 174 11.87 -3.28 -12.78
N PRO A 175 11.77 -3.53 -11.47
CA PRO A 175 11.78 -2.47 -10.45
C PRO A 175 13.10 -1.69 -10.45
N THR A 176 13.03 -0.38 -10.21
CA THR A 176 14.16 0.56 -10.36
C THR A 176 14.82 0.94 -9.04
N PHE A 177 14.05 1.48 -8.10
CA PHE A 177 14.56 2.14 -6.88
C PHE A 177 14.05 1.44 -5.60
N ASN A 178 14.66 1.73 -4.45
CA ASN A 178 14.11 1.42 -3.13
C ASN A 178 14.39 2.57 -2.14
N SER A 179 14.24 2.35 -0.82
CA SER A 179 14.47 3.37 0.21
C SER A 179 15.87 3.99 0.20
N ASP A 180 16.88 3.19 -0.17
CA ASP A 180 18.29 3.49 0.03
C ASP A 180 18.96 3.81 -1.32
N TYR A 181 18.63 3.05 -2.36
CA TYR A 181 19.11 3.23 -3.73
C TYR A 181 18.14 4.12 -4.53
N GLY A 182 18.51 5.40 -4.65
CA GLY A 182 17.84 6.38 -5.53
C GLY A 182 18.24 6.30 -7.01
N TYR A 183 18.92 5.22 -7.40
CA TYR A 183 19.38 4.90 -8.75
C TYR A 183 19.21 3.38 -8.98
N ILE A 184 19.20 2.93 -10.23
CA ILE A 184 19.08 1.49 -10.54
C ILE A 184 20.35 0.78 -10.08
N SER A 185 20.20 -0.25 -9.25
CA SER A 185 21.30 -1.08 -8.76
C SER A 185 20.91 -2.56 -8.75
N TRP A 186 21.90 -3.45 -8.81
CA TRP A 186 21.64 -4.90 -8.69
C TRP A 186 21.02 -5.28 -7.34
N GLU A 187 21.36 -4.56 -6.27
CA GLU A 187 20.77 -4.77 -4.94
C GLU A 187 19.28 -4.39 -4.90
N ALA A 188 18.90 -3.22 -5.46
CA ALA A 188 17.49 -2.82 -5.55
C ALA A 188 16.67 -3.78 -6.42
N TYR A 189 17.30 -4.31 -7.49
CA TYR A 189 16.71 -5.33 -8.34
C TYR A 189 16.55 -6.69 -7.63
N ALA A 190 17.62 -7.22 -7.02
CA ALA A 190 17.67 -8.60 -6.53
C ALA A 190 17.06 -8.77 -5.13
N ASN A 191 17.26 -7.83 -4.21
CA ASN A 191 16.83 -7.98 -2.83
C ASN A 191 15.32 -7.73 -2.67
N VAL A 192 14.55 -8.81 -2.73
CA VAL A 192 13.10 -8.85 -2.51
C VAL A 192 12.66 -8.48 -1.09
N SER A 193 13.58 -8.25 -0.14
CA SER A 193 13.23 -7.75 1.19
C SER A 193 12.77 -6.28 1.16
N TYR A 194 13.11 -5.51 0.12
CA TYR A 194 12.67 -4.13 -0.05
C TYR A 194 11.32 -4.02 -0.78
N TYR A 195 10.50 -3.05 -0.36
CA TYR A 195 9.55 -2.42 -1.28
C TYR A 195 10.32 -1.60 -2.33
N THR A 196 9.84 -1.58 -3.59
CA THR A 196 10.38 -0.67 -4.61
C THR A 196 9.78 0.72 -4.50
N ARG A 197 10.19 1.63 -5.40
CA ARG A 197 9.68 2.99 -5.48
C ARG A 197 9.54 3.46 -6.92
N VAL A 198 8.52 4.28 -7.16
CA VAL A 198 8.21 4.89 -8.47
C VAL A 198 8.99 6.17 -8.66
N LEU A 199 9.24 6.91 -7.57
CA LEU A 199 10.18 8.03 -7.52
C LEU A 199 11.26 7.77 -6.47
N PRO A 200 12.55 8.03 -6.80
CA PRO A 200 13.63 7.84 -5.84
C PRO A 200 13.53 8.89 -4.72
N PRO A 201 14.11 8.62 -3.54
CA PRO A 201 14.07 9.50 -2.37
C PRO A 201 14.45 10.95 -2.69
N VAL A 202 13.97 11.87 -1.84
CA VAL A 202 14.55 13.21 -1.72
C VAL A 202 16.00 13.04 -1.24
N PRO A 203 17.02 13.51 -1.98
CA PRO A 203 18.42 13.37 -1.56
C PRO A 203 18.68 14.00 -0.19
N ASP A 204 19.53 13.37 0.62
CA ASP A 204 19.81 13.82 1.99
C ASP A 204 20.54 15.17 2.04
N SER A 205 21.24 15.50 0.94
CA SER A 205 21.93 16.77 0.71
C SER A 205 21.00 17.91 0.23
N CYS A 206 19.68 17.80 0.42
CA CYS A 206 18.73 18.84 0.01
C CYS A 206 18.52 19.89 1.11
N PRO A 207 18.35 21.18 0.74
CA PRO A 207 18.24 22.27 1.71
C PRO A 207 16.87 22.35 2.42
N THR A 208 15.92 21.46 2.09
CA THR A 208 14.69 21.22 2.85
C THR A 208 14.32 19.72 2.75
N PRO A 209 13.50 19.17 3.67
CA PRO A 209 13.04 17.78 3.62
C PRO A 209 12.24 17.38 2.36
N MET A 210 11.86 18.34 1.51
CA MET A 210 11.05 18.14 0.30
C MET A 210 11.79 18.61 -0.98
N GLY A 211 13.13 18.67 -0.93
CA GLY A 211 13.96 19.20 -2.02
C GLY A 211 14.36 20.65 -1.74
N THR A 212 14.00 21.57 -2.64
CA THR A 212 14.30 23.00 -2.49
C THR A 212 13.10 23.90 -2.16
N LYS A 213 11.89 23.34 -2.08
CA LYS A 213 10.67 24.06 -1.69
C LYS A 213 10.12 23.49 -0.39
N GLY A 214 10.19 24.25 0.70
CA GLY A 214 9.75 23.81 2.02
C GLY A 214 10.04 24.83 3.13
N LYS A 215 9.50 24.58 4.32
CA LYS A 215 10.16 25.00 5.57
C LYS A 215 11.24 23.97 5.90
N GLN A 216 12.24 24.36 6.70
CA GLN A 216 13.28 23.45 7.20
C GLN A 216 12.68 22.30 8.01
N GLN A 217 11.63 22.57 8.78
CA GLN A 217 10.86 21.57 9.52
C GLN A 217 9.48 21.38 8.87
N LEU A 218 9.08 20.12 8.69
CA LEU A 218 7.72 19.75 8.29
C LEU A 218 6.76 19.87 9.49
N PRO A 219 5.45 20.13 9.29
CA PRO A 219 4.50 20.30 10.40
C PRO A 219 4.41 19.05 11.26
N ASP A 220 3.99 19.16 12.52
CA ASP A 220 3.93 17.99 13.39
C ASP A 220 2.91 16.92 12.90
N PRO A 221 3.27 15.61 12.86
CA PRO A 221 2.36 14.55 12.40
C PRO A 221 1.09 14.36 13.23
N GLN A 222 1.13 14.62 14.54
CA GLN A 222 -0.03 14.56 15.44
C GLN A 222 -1.00 15.69 15.07
N LEU A 223 -0.50 16.93 15.03
CA LEU A 223 -1.28 18.12 14.68
C LEU A 223 -1.94 18.01 13.30
N LEU A 224 -1.23 17.46 12.31
CA LEU A 224 -1.80 17.21 10.97
C LEU A 224 -2.95 16.20 11.00
N ALA A 225 -2.80 15.11 11.75
CA ALA A 225 -3.82 14.08 11.84
C ALA A 225 -5.05 14.59 12.62
N GLU A 226 -4.86 15.24 13.76
CA GLU A 226 -5.92 15.80 14.59
C GLU A 226 -6.70 16.92 13.87
N ARG A 227 -6.02 17.79 13.11
CA ARG A 227 -6.70 18.90 12.42
C ARG A 227 -7.42 18.46 11.13
N PHE A 228 -6.85 17.53 10.37
CA PHE A 228 -7.28 17.27 8.99
C PHE A 228 -7.70 15.83 8.68
N LEU A 229 -7.45 14.86 9.57
CA LEU A 229 -7.79 13.44 9.36
C LEU A 229 -8.77 12.89 10.39
N LEU A 230 -8.74 13.38 11.63
CA LEU A 230 -9.64 12.95 12.71
C LEU A 230 -11.12 13.25 12.39
N ARG A 231 -11.92 12.20 12.41
CA ARG A 231 -13.38 12.22 12.23
C ARG A 231 -14.06 13.09 13.29
N GLN A 232 -14.85 14.05 12.83
CA GLN A 232 -15.77 14.84 13.67
C GLN A 232 -17.20 14.28 13.64
N LYS A 233 -17.57 13.64 12.52
CA LYS A 233 -18.85 12.97 12.30
C LYS A 233 -18.64 11.84 11.28
N PHE A 234 -19.34 10.71 11.43
CA PHE A 234 -19.37 9.69 10.39
C PHE A 234 -20.04 10.20 9.11
N GLU A 235 -19.35 10.02 7.98
CA GLU A 235 -19.91 10.20 6.63
C GLU A 235 -19.69 8.91 5.86
N ALA A 236 -20.77 8.19 5.56
CA ALA A 236 -20.73 6.96 4.78
C ALA A 236 -20.18 7.21 3.36
N ASP A 237 -19.55 6.21 2.74
CA ASP A 237 -19.12 6.33 1.35
C ASP A 237 -20.34 6.41 0.41
N PRO A 238 -20.45 7.44 -0.46
CA PRO A 238 -21.65 7.69 -1.25
C PRO A 238 -21.93 6.66 -2.36
N ARG A 239 -21.10 5.63 -2.54
CA ARG A 239 -21.43 4.46 -3.39
C ARG A 239 -22.19 3.35 -2.65
N GLY A 240 -22.40 3.47 -1.34
CA GLY A 240 -22.91 2.37 -0.52
C GLY A 240 -21.86 1.28 -0.23
N THR A 241 -20.58 1.65 -0.15
CA THR A 241 -19.52 0.74 0.30
C THR A 241 -19.83 0.23 1.71
N ASN A 242 -19.65 -1.06 1.97
CA ASN A 242 -19.99 -1.72 3.24
C ASN A 242 -18.75 -2.27 3.97
N LEU A 243 -18.94 -2.80 5.20
CA LEU A 243 -17.83 -3.38 5.96
C LEU A 243 -17.33 -4.71 5.38
N MET A 244 -18.15 -5.45 4.62
CA MET A 244 -17.73 -6.64 3.89
C MET A 244 -16.62 -6.29 2.89
N PHE A 245 -16.76 -5.18 2.14
CA PHE A 245 -15.70 -4.59 1.31
C PHE A 245 -14.51 -4.10 2.14
N ALA A 246 -14.75 -3.47 3.29
CA ALA A 246 -13.67 -2.90 4.11
C ALA A 246 -12.76 -3.98 4.72
N PHE A 247 -13.34 -5.06 5.24
CA PHE A 247 -12.58 -6.22 5.71
C PHE A 247 -11.97 -7.03 4.56
N PHE A 248 -12.63 -7.08 3.39
CA PHE A 248 -12.00 -7.64 2.18
C PHE A 248 -10.72 -6.88 1.87
N ALA A 249 -10.79 -5.55 1.75
CA ALA A 249 -9.67 -4.67 1.45
C ALA A 249 -8.50 -4.92 2.41
N GLN A 250 -8.78 -5.05 3.70
CA GLN A 250 -7.77 -5.30 4.72
C GLN A 250 -7.18 -6.71 4.60
N HIS A 251 -8.00 -7.76 4.63
CA HIS A 251 -7.57 -9.16 4.52
C HIS A 251 -6.72 -9.38 3.27
N PHE A 252 -7.23 -8.94 2.12
CA PHE A 252 -6.61 -9.09 0.82
C PHE A 252 -5.23 -8.39 0.73
N THR A 253 -5.14 -7.12 1.16
CA THR A 253 -3.88 -6.35 1.03
C THR A 253 -2.80 -6.75 2.02
N HIS A 254 -3.20 -7.27 3.19
CA HIS A 254 -2.27 -7.68 4.25
C HIS A 254 -1.46 -8.95 3.89
N GLN A 255 -1.67 -9.54 2.72
CA GLN A 255 -0.78 -10.56 2.17
C GLN A 255 0.54 -9.99 1.64
N PHE A 256 0.51 -8.80 1.01
CA PHE A 256 1.68 -8.16 0.41
C PHE A 256 2.16 -6.90 1.14
N PHE A 257 1.33 -6.27 1.98
CA PHE A 257 1.75 -5.23 2.92
C PHE A 257 2.10 -5.82 4.29
N LYS A 258 3.29 -6.46 4.39
CA LYS A 258 3.83 -6.99 5.64
C LYS A 258 5.13 -6.28 6.03
N THR A 259 5.04 -4.99 6.34
CA THR A 259 6.23 -4.15 6.64
C THR A 259 7.04 -4.71 7.80
N SER A 260 8.35 -4.88 7.61
CA SER A 260 9.22 -5.59 8.56
C SER A 260 9.64 -4.72 9.74
N GLY A 261 8.97 -4.89 10.90
CA GLY A 261 9.32 -4.19 12.13
C GLY A 261 10.77 -4.39 12.61
N LYS A 262 11.43 -5.48 12.21
CA LYS A 262 12.84 -5.78 12.55
C LYS A 262 13.84 -5.07 11.62
N MET A 263 13.53 -4.95 10.32
CA MET A 263 14.43 -4.32 9.34
C MET A 263 14.17 -2.81 9.17
N GLY A 264 12.98 -2.34 9.57
CA GLY A 264 12.58 -0.94 9.51
C GLY A 264 11.63 -0.63 8.36
N ARG A 265 11.34 0.67 8.20
CA ARG A 265 10.40 1.15 7.17
C ARG A 265 10.99 0.97 5.77
N GLY A 266 10.15 0.59 4.81
CA GLY A 266 10.59 0.28 3.44
C GLY A 266 10.97 -1.18 3.19
N PHE A 267 11.06 -2.02 4.22
CA PHE A 267 11.26 -3.47 4.09
C PHE A 267 9.94 -4.24 4.28
N THR A 268 9.83 -5.42 3.66
CA THR A 268 8.67 -6.33 3.77
C THR A 268 9.08 -7.75 4.20
N LYS A 269 8.16 -8.48 4.84
CA LYS A 269 8.21 -9.94 5.01
C LYS A 269 7.56 -10.68 3.83
N ALA A 270 6.70 -10.01 3.06
CA ALA A 270 5.93 -10.62 1.98
C ALA A 270 6.75 -10.71 0.68
N LEU A 271 7.71 -11.64 0.66
CA LEU A 271 8.69 -11.75 -0.43
C LEU A 271 8.08 -12.17 -1.78
N GLY A 272 6.85 -12.70 -1.81
CA GLY A 272 6.10 -12.98 -3.03
C GLY A 272 5.60 -11.74 -3.78
N HIS A 273 5.57 -10.57 -3.12
CA HIS A 273 5.25 -9.27 -3.74
C HIS A 273 3.96 -9.23 -4.58
N GLY A 274 2.89 -9.91 -4.19
CA GLY A 274 1.63 -9.88 -4.93
C GLY A 274 0.58 -10.84 -4.39
N VAL A 275 -0.25 -11.37 -5.29
CA VAL A 275 -1.30 -12.36 -4.95
C VAL A 275 -0.68 -13.76 -4.90
N ASP A 276 -0.01 -14.07 -3.79
CA ASP A 276 0.58 -15.40 -3.52
C ASP A 276 -0.24 -16.23 -2.50
N LEU A 277 -1.30 -15.63 -1.95
CA LEU A 277 -2.10 -16.15 -0.83
C LEU A 277 -1.29 -16.48 0.43
N GLY A 278 -0.14 -15.83 0.64
CA GLY A 278 0.69 -15.97 1.86
C GLY A 278 -0.01 -15.50 3.15
N HIS A 279 -1.14 -14.81 3.04
CA HIS A 279 -2.05 -14.52 4.16
C HIS A 279 -2.91 -15.72 4.62
N LEU A 280 -3.16 -16.68 3.72
CA LEU A 280 -3.78 -17.97 4.04
C LEU A 280 -2.71 -19.02 4.35
N TYR A 281 -1.74 -19.17 3.45
CA TYR A 281 -0.74 -20.26 3.50
C TYR A 281 0.55 -19.93 4.28
N GLY A 282 0.77 -18.68 4.68
CA GLY A 282 1.99 -18.21 5.34
C GLY A 282 3.03 -17.62 4.39
N ASP A 283 3.91 -16.76 4.94
CA ASP A 283 4.99 -16.07 4.21
C ASP A 283 6.29 -16.88 4.09
N ASN A 284 6.29 -18.14 4.56
CA ASN A 284 7.43 -19.04 4.53
C ASN A 284 6.98 -20.52 4.59
N LEU A 285 7.83 -21.42 4.07
CA LEU A 285 7.51 -22.85 3.93
C LEU A 285 7.28 -23.57 5.27
N GLN A 286 8.00 -23.19 6.32
CA GLN A 286 7.82 -23.79 7.65
C GLN A 286 6.42 -23.50 8.19
N ARG A 287 5.95 -22.25 8.08
CA ARG A 287 4.58 -21.87 8.47
C ARG A 287 3.53 -22.60 7.62
N GLN A 288 3.76 -22.70 6.31
CA GLN A 288 2.87 -23.44 5.39
C GLN A 288 2.74 -24.92 5.80
N HIS A 289 3.85 -25.58 6.16
CA HIS A 289 3.84 -26.95 6.65
C HIS A 289 3.10 -27.08 7.99
N GLN A 290 3.27 -26.15 8.91
CA GLN A 290 2.58 -26.17 10.21
C GLN A 290 1.05 -26.02 10.09
N LEU A 291 0.56 -25.32 9.06
CA LEU A 291 -0.85 -25.10 8.75
C LEU A 291 -1.48 -26.20 7.88
N ARG A 292 -0.69 -26.99 7.14
CA ARG A 292 -1.18 -28.11 6.32
C ARG A 292 -1.59 -29.32 7.16
N LEU A 293 -2.61 -30.03 6.69
CA LEU A 293 -3.04 -31.32 7.25
C LEU A 293 -2.16 -32.47 6.77
N PHE A 294 -1.47 -32.32 5.63
CA PHE A 294 -0.74 -33.37 4.91
C PHE A 294 -1.59 -34.60 4.58
N ARG A 295 -2.88 -34.36 4.35
CA ARG A 295 -3.85 -35.33 3.89
C ARG A 295 -4.80 -34.66 2.90
N ASP A 296 -5.01 -35.33 1.76
CA ASP A 296 -5.97 -34.96 0.71
C ASP A 296 -5.83 -33.50 0.21
N GLY A 297 -4.64 -32.91 0.35
CA GLY A 297 -4.31 -31.54 -0.07
C GLY A 297 -4.71 -30.44 0.90
N LYS A 298 -5.28 -30.77 2.06
CA LYS A 298 -6.02 -29.82 2.90
C LYS A 298 -5.16 -29.00 3.86
N LEU A 299 -5.68 -27.84 4.25
CA LEU A 299 -5.27 -27.13 5.46
C LEU A 299 -5.90 -27.79 6.69
N LYS A 300 -5.22 -27.71 7.83
CA LYS A 300 -5.79 -28.03 9.15
C LYS A 300 -6.98 -27.12 9.44
N PHE A 301 -7.87 -27.63 10.27
CA PHE A 301 -9.06 -26.93 10.75
C PHE A 301 -9.48 -27.53 12.10
N GLN A 302 -10.39 -26.85 12.79
CA GLN A 302 -11.18 -27.41 13.88
C GLN A 302 -12.67 -27.33 13.52
N VAL A 303 -13.50 -28.10 14.22
CA VAL A 303 -14.96 -28.05 14.11
C VAL A 303 -15.52 -27.61 15.46
N VAL A 304 -16.31 -26.53 15.46
CA VAL A 304 -16.97 -25.98 16.65
C VAL A 304 -18.44 -25.81 16.32
N ASP A 305 -19.32 -26.41 17.12
CA ASP A 305 -20.78 -26.41 16.93
C ASP A 305 -21.24 -26.82 15.52
N GLY A 306 -20.51 -27.78 14.92
CA GLY A 306 -20.73 -28.30 13.57
C GLY A 306 -19.99 -27.55 12.47
N GLU A 307 -19.51 -26.33 12.74
CA GLU A 307 -18.95 -25.41 11.75
C GLU A 307 -17.42 -25.44 11.70
N VAL A 308 -16.86 -25.25 10.50
CA VAL A 308 -15.41 -25.36 10.23
C VAL A 308 -14.70 -24.03 10.47
N TYR A 309 -13.66 -24.03 11.32
CA TYR A 309 -12.85 -22.86 11.66
C TYR A 309 -11.33 -23.13 11.52
N PRO A 310 -10.48 -22.09 11.43
CA PRO A 310 -9.03 -22.24 11.52
C PRO A 310 -8.60 -22.98 12.80
N PRO A 311 -7.54 -23.79 12.77
CA PRO A 311 -7.07 -24.56 13.93
C PRO A 311 -6.55 -23.65 15.04
N THR A 312 -6.37 -24.16 16.26
CA THR A 312 -5.75 -23.37 17.32
C THR A 312 -4.23 -23.25 17.12
N VAL A 313 -3.59 -22.29 17.80
CA VAL A 313 -2.12 -22.19 17.91
C VAL A 313 -1.51 -23.41 18.66
N THR A 314 -2.33 -24.19 19.38
CA THR A 314 -1.90 -25.44 20.01
C THR A 314 -1.83 -26.59 18.98
N ASP A 315 -2.76 -26.67 18.02
CA ASP A 315 -2.78 -27.71 16.95
C ASP A 315 -1.89 -27.37 15.75
N ALA A 316 -1.73 -26.07 15.47
CA ALA A 316 -0.88 -25.53 14.42
C ALA A 316 0.07 -24.49 15.02
N PRO A 317 1.25 -24.89 15.52
CA PRO A 317 2.15 -24.07 16.34
C PRO A 317 2.92 -22.99 15.54
N VAL A 318 2.16 -22.07 14.95
CA VAL A 318 2.64 -20.89 14.23
C VAL A 318 2.63 -19.66 15.13
N HIS A 319 3.53 -18.71 14.90
CA HIS A 319 3.51 -17.43 15.60
C HIS A 319 2.29 -16.58 15.21
N MET A 320 1.43 -16.25 16.18
CA MET A 320 0.32 -15.30 16.04
C MET A 320 0.52 -14.09 16.97
N VAL A 321 0.04 -12.92 16.55
CA VAL A 321 0.06 -11.69 17.35
C VAL A 321 -1.27 -11.55 18.07
N TYR A 322 -1.28 -11.97 19.34
CA TYR A 322 -2.38 -11.77 20.29
C TYR A 322 -1.84 -11.15 21.58
N PRO A 323 -2.68 -10.44 22.38
CA PRO A 323 -2.34 -10.02 23.73
C PRO A 323 -1.94 -11.22 24.60
N SER A 324 -0.93 -11.04 25.46
CA SER A 324 -0.37 -12.11 26.31
C SER A 324 -1.34 -12.71 27.32
N ALA A 325 -2.48 -12.07 27.56
CA ALA A 325 -3.57 -12.58 28.41
C ALA A 325 -4.48 -13.61 27.70
N ILE A 326 -4.38 -13.77 26.37
CA ILE A 326 -5.21 -14.72 25.62
C ILE A 326 -4.49 -16.08 25.56
N PRO A 327 -5.07 -17.16 26.12
CA PRO A 327 -4.48 -18.51 26.08
C PRO A 327 -4.44 -19.07 24.65
N LYS A 328 -3.46 -19.91 24.33
CA LYS A 328 -3.18 -20.40 22.95
C LYS A 328 -4.35 -21.18 22.35
N GLU A 329 -5.11 -21.83 23.22
CA GLU A 329 -6.31 -22.62 22.95
C GLU A 329 -7.45 -21.74 22.42
N LYS A 330 -7.39 -20.42 22.65
CA LYS A 330 -8.30 -19.40 22.09
C LYS A 330 -7.65 -18.56 20.98
N GLN A 331 -6.44 -18.89 20.53
CA GLN A 331 -5.75 -18.20 19.43
C GLN A 331 -5.92 -19.01 18.15
N LEU A 332 -6.46 -18.39 17.09
CA LEU A 332 -6.63 -19.03 15.79
C LEU A 332 -5.33 -18.92 14.98
N ALA A 333 -4.86 -20.05 14.44
CA ALA A 333 -3.65 -20.15 13.64
C ALA A 333 -3.95 -19.93 12.14
N MET A 334 -3.37 -18.88 11.57
CA MET A 334 -3.61 -18.43 10.18
C MET A 334 -2.29 -18.11 9.46
N GLY A 335 -2.31 -17.99 8.13
CA GLY A 335 -1.13 -17.60 7.34
C GLY A 335 -0.58 -16.22 7.69
N GLN A 336 -1.46 -15.25 7.92
CA GLN A 336 -1.12 -13.92 8.39
C GLN A 336 -1.10 -13.86 9.93
N GLU A 337 0.06 -13.56 10.50
CA GLU A 337 0.28 -13.48 11.95
C GLU A 337 -0.57 -12.43 12.69
N VAL A 338 -1.14 -11.42 12.01
CA VAL A 338 -1.92 -10.34 12.67
C VAL A 338 -3.44 -10.46 12.53
N PHE A 339 -3.97 -11.48 11.84
CA PHE A 339 -5.42 -11.56 11.58
C PHE A 339 -6.28 -11.75 12.83
N GLY A 340 -5.71 -12.29 13.92
CA GLY A 340 -6.34 -12.35 15.24
C GLY A 340 -6.73 -10.99 15.85
N LEU A 341 -6.33 -9.87 15.24
CA LEU A 341 -6.69 -8.51 15.65
C LEU A 341 -8.19 -8.19 15.48
N LEU A 342 -8.88 -8.77 14.50
CA LEU A 342 -10.24 -8.38 14.12
C LEU A 342 -11.08 -9.60 13.68
N PRO A 343 -12.29 -9.81 14.24
CA PRO A 343 -13.22 -10.85 13.80
C PRO A 343 -13.49 -10.86 12.29
N GLY A 344 -13.58 -9.68 11.65
CA GLY A 344 -13.74 -9.57 10.19
C GLY A 344 -12.55 -10.10 9.36
N LEU A 345 -11.34 -10.13 9.92
CA LEU A 345 -10.17 -10.78 9.28
C LEU A 345 -10.20 -12.30 9.48
N CYS A 346 -10.53 -12.75 10.69
CA CYS A 346 -10.71 -14.18 10.99
C CYS A 346 -11.85 -14.81 10.15
N MET A 347 -12.95 -14.07 9.94
CA MET A 347 -14.07 -14.45 9.08
C MET A 347 -13.61 -14.73 7.64
N TYR A 348 -12.87 -13.80 7.02
CA TYR A 348 -12.33 -14.04 5.68
C TYR A 348 -11.29 -15.17 5.62
N ALA A 349 -10.43 -15.30 6.63
CA ALA A 349 -9.49 -16.42 6.71
C ALA A 349 -10.23 -17.77 6.83
N THR A 350 -11.37 -17.80 7.52
CA THR A 350 -12.25 -18.98 7.63
C THR A 350 -12.90 -19.31 6.28
N LEU A 351 -13.46 -18.32 5.58
CA LEU A 351 -14.04 -18.49 4.23
C LEU A 351 -13.02 -19.07 3.24
N TRP A 352 -11.82 -18.48 3.15
CA TRP A 352 -10.78 -18.95 2.22
C TRP A 352 -10.17 -20.30 2.62
N LEU A 353 -10.17 -20.67 3.91
CA LEU A 353 -9.78 -22.00 4.38
C LEU A 353 -10.83 -23.06 4.01
N ARG A 354 -12.13 -22.75 4.20
CA ARG A 354 -13.24 -23.62 3.76
C ARG A 354 -13.17 -23.85 2.25
N GLU A 355 -12.99 -22.78 1.48
CA GLU A 355 -12.89 -22.84 0.02
C GLU A 355 -11.69 -23.67 -0.45
N HIS A 356 -10.51 -23.50 0.16
CA HIS A 356 -9.34 -24.32 -0.16
C HIS A 356 -9.61 -25.81 0.03
N ASN A 357 -10.22 -26.18 1.17
CA ASN A 357 -10.52 -27.57 1.48
C ASN A 357 -11.62 -28.14 0.56
N ARG A 358 -12.61 -27.32 0.16
CA ARG A 358 -13.66 -27.65 -0.82
C ARG A 358 -13.08 -27.92 -2.22
N VAL A 359 -12.15 -27.09 -2.67
CA VAL A 359 -11.44 -27.28 -3.95
C VAL A 359 -10.58 -28.55 -3.90
N CYS A 360 -9.92 -28.84 -2.78
CA CYS A 360 -9.18 -30.08 -2.60
C CYS A 360 -10.08 -31.34 -2.69
N ASP A 361 -11.31 -31.30 -2.16
CA ASP A 361 -12.27 -32.41 -2.33
C ASP A 361 -12.67 -32.62 -3.80
N ILE A 362 -12.98 -31.53 -4.53
CA ILE A 362 -13.32 -31.60 -5.97
C ILE A 362 -12.14 -32.13 -6.79
N LEU A 363 -10.92 -31.64 -6.54
CA LEU A 363 -9.71 -32.14 -7.20
C LEU A 363 -9.44 -33.61 -6.85
N LYS A 364 -9.76 -34.06 -5.63
CA LYS A 364 -9.58 -35.47 -5.22
C LYS A 364 -10.62 -36.40 -5.85
N GLN A 365 -11.83 -35.91 -6.11
CA GLN A 365 -12.85 -36.64 -6.86
C GLN A 365 -12.48 -36.79 -8.34
N GLU A 366 -12.07 -35.70 -9.00
CA GLU A 366 -11.68 -35.70 -10.42
C GLU A 366 -10.33 -36.38 -10.66
N HIS A 367 -9.43 -36.35 -9.67
CA HIS A 367 -8.09 -36.93 -9.75
C HIS A 367 -7.75 -37.83 -8.54
N PRO A 368 -8.37 -39.02 -8.40
CA PRO A 368 -8.17 -39.90 -7.24
C PRO A 368 -6.72 -40.31 -6.98
N THR A 369 -5.90 -40.39 -8.03
CA THR A 369 -4.48 -40.77 -7.98
C THR A 369 -3.54 -39.65 -7.52
N TRP A 370 -4.00 -38.40 -7.40
CA TRP A 370 -3.13 -37.29 -7.00
C TRP A 370 -2.74 -37.36 -5.52
N SER A 371 -1.51 -36.92 -5.25
CA SER A 371 -0.92 -36.81 -3.92
C SER A 371 -1.37 -35.55 -3.19
N ASP A 372 -1.21 -35.53 -1.86
CA ASP A 372 -1.47 -34.35 -1.02
C ASP A 372 -0.78 -33.09 -1.54
N GLU A 373 0.50 -33.18 -1.92
CA GLU A 373 1.26 -32.04 -2.44
C GLU A 373 0.65 -31.49 -3.74
N GLN A 374 0.26 -32.37 -4.67
CA GLN A 374 -0.30 -31.96 -5.95
C GLN A 374 -1.69 -31.34 -5.80
N LEU A 375 -2.52 -31.89 -4.91
CA LEU A 375 -3.82 -31.33 -4.55
C LEU A 375 -3.66 -29.94 -3.90
N PHE A 376 -2.80 -29.84 -2.87
CA PHE A 376 -2.54 -28.60 -2.14
C PHE A 376 -2.06 -27.47 -3.06
N GLN A 377 -1.05 -27.73 -3.90
CA GLN A 377 -0.51 -26.69 -4.80
C GLN A 377 -1.51 -26.34 -5.91
N THR A 378 -2.28 -27.29 -6.44
CA THR A 378 -3.29 -26.99 -7.47
C THR A 378 -4.45 -26.19 -6.92
N ALA A 379 -4.97 -26.55 -5.74
CA ALA A 379 -6.00 -25.77 -5.05
C ALA A 379 -5.50 -24.35 -4.73
N ARG A 380 -4.24 -24.18 -4.31
CA ARG A 380 -3.63 -22.85 -4.15
C ARG A 380 -3.62 -22.05 -5.45
N LEU A 381 -3.31 -22.66 -6.59
CA LEU A 381 -3.34 -21.96 -7.88
C LEU A 381 -4.76 -21.55 -8.30
N ILE A 382 -5.77 -22.39 -8.03
CA ILE A 382 -7.19 -22.09 -8.26
C ILE A 382 -7.62 -20.89 -7.40
N LEU A 383 -7.39 -20.94 -6.08
CA LEU A 383 -7.77 -19.86 -5.17
C LEU A 383 -7.06 -18.52 -5.47
N ILE A 384 -5.82 -18.55 -5.98
CA ILE A 384 -5.16 -17.33 -6.49
C ILE A 384 -5.94 -16.78 -7.69
N GLY A 385 -6.37 -17.63 -8.63
CA GLY A 385 -7.18 -17.23 -9.79
C GLY A 385 -8.55 -16.66 -9.40
N GLU A 386 -9.25 -17.30 -8.46
CA GLU A 386 -10.52 -16.82 -7.88
C GLU A 386 -10.35 -15.47 -7.19
N THR A 387 -9.27 -15.32 -6.42
CA THR A 387 -8.92 -14.06 -5.75
C THR A 387 -8.75 -12.93 -6.77
N ILE A 388 -8.02 -13.16 -7.89
CA ILE A 388 -7.90 -12.20 -9.00
C ILE A 388 -9.25 -11.88 -9.64
N LYS A 389 -10.04 -12.91 -9.95
CA LYS A 389 -11.36 -12.81 -10.60
C LYS A 389 -12.29 -11.89 -9.82
N ILE A 390 -12.51 -12.20 -8.54
CA ILE A 390 -13.38 -11.45 -7.63
C ILE A 390 -12.94 -9.99 -7.53
N VAL A 391 -11.63 -9.72 -7.44
CA VAL A 391 -11.21 -8.34 -7.25
C VAL A 391 -11.34 -7.49 -8.51
N ILE A 392 -11.09 -8.04 -9.70
CA ILE A 392 -11.24 -7.25 -10.92
C ILE A 392 -12.72 -6.98 -11.22
N GLU A 393 -13.59 -7.98 -11.07
CA GLU A 393 -14.98 -7.90 -11.54
C GLU A 393 -15.98 -7.43 -10.47
N ASP A 394 -15.68 -7.59 -9.17
CA ASP A 394 -16.53 -7.12 -8.07
C ASP A 394 -15.90 -5.93 -7.32
N TYR A 395 -14.72 -6.11 -6.73
CA TYR A 395 -14.13 -5.12 -5.81
C TYR A 395 -13.67 -3.83 -6.51
N VAL A 396 -12.90 -3.94 -7.61
CA VAL A 396 -12.45 -2.79 -8.40
C VAL A 396 -13.60 -2.20 -9.20
N GLN A 397 -14.56 -3.03 -9.64
CA GLN A 397 -15.81 -2.57 -10.25
C GLN A 397 -16.56 -1.64 -9.28
N HIS A 398 -16.82 -2.08 -8.04
CA HIS A 398 -17.46 -1.29 -6.99
C HIS A 398 -16.66 -0.01 -6.65
N LEU A 399 -15.36 -0.14 -6.40
CA LEU A 399 -14.49 0.99 -6.04
C LEU A 399 -14.43 2.07 -7.13
N SER A 400 -14.41 1.65 -8.40
CA SER A 400 -14.40 2.54 -9.56
C SER A 400 -15.77 3.21 -9.79
N GLY A 401 -16.86 2.50 -9.51
CA GLY A 401 -18.22 2.93 -9.85
C GLY A 401 -18.46 3.06 -11.35
N TYR A 402 -17.65 2.41 -12.20
CA TYR A 402 -17.76 2.50 -13.65
C TYR A 402 -18.94 1.65 -14.18
N TYR A 403 -19.50 2.07 -15.31
CA TYR A 403 -20.47 1.26 -16.07
C TYR A 403 -19.81 0.36 -17.12
N LEU A 404 -18.55 0.59 -17.48
CA LEU A 404 -17.73 -0.42 -18.15
C LEU A 404 -17.60 -1.62 -17.21
N SER A 405 -18.07 -2.78 -17.64
CA SER A 405 -17.87 -4.05 -16.93
C SER A 405 -16.43 -4.49 -17.13
N LEU A 406 -15.63 -4.41 -16.07
CA LEU A 406 -14.26 -4.91 -16.02
C LEU A 406 -14.25 -6.43 -16.23
N LYS A 407 -13.11 -6.98 -16.67
CA LYS A 407 -12.99 -8.41 -17.01
C LYS A 407 -11.62 -8.93 -16.61
N PHE A 408 -11.58 -10.01 -15.83
CA PHE A 408 -10.37 -10.81 -15.68
C PHE A 408 -10.26 -11.77 -16.86
N ASP A 409 -9.35 -11.45 -17.77
CA ASP A 409 -9.05 -12.23 -18.96
C ASP A 409 -7.56 -12.04 -19.33
N PRO A 410 -6.70 -13.04 -19.03
CA PRO A 410 -5.28 -13.00 -19.36
C PRO A 410 -4.99 -12.96 -20.88
N GLU A 411 -5.88 -13.48 -21.73
CA GLU A 411 -5.65 -13.56 -23.18
C GLU A 411 -5.63 -12.18 -23.85
N LEU A 412 -6.27 -11.19 -23.21
CA LEU A 412 -6.18 -9.78 -23.59
C LEU A 412 -4.73 -9.26 -23.58
N LEU A 413 -3.81 -9.92 -22.86
CA LEU A 413 -2.42 -9.51 -22.74
C LEU A 413 -1.43 -10.38 -23.53
N PHE A 414 -1.80 -11.58 -23.98
CA PHE A 414 -0.87 -12.49 -24.69
C PHE A 414 -0.33 -11.90 -26.01
N GLY A 415 -1.18 -11.18 -26.75
CA GLY A 415 -0.78 -10.43 -27.95
C GLY A 415 -0.20 -9.04 -27.65
N THR A 416 0.09 -8.72 -26.39
CA THR A 416 0.68 -7.45 -25.97
C THR A 416 2.06 -7.67 -25.37
N GLN A 417 2.93 -6.69 -25.50
CA GLN A 417 4.20 -6.70 -24.79
C GLN A 417 3.96 -6.54 -23.29
N PHE A 418 4.30 -7.55 -22.48
CA PHE A 418 4.00 -7.56 -21.04
C PHE A 418 4.99 -8.48 -20.28
N GLN A 419 5.54 -8.03 -19.15
CA GLN A 419 6.38 -8.84 -18.24
C GLN A 419 5.54 -9.33 -17.06
N TYR A 420 5.39 -10.64 -16.90
CA TYR A 420 4.60 -11.25 -15.83
C TYR A 420 5.36 -11.28 -14.49
N ARG A 421 5.64 -10.10 -13.91
CA ARG A 421 6.32 -9.93 -12.61
C ARG A 421 5.84 -8.67 -11.90
N ASN A 422 5.94 -8.67 -10.57
CA ASN A 422 5.67 -7.49 -9.74
C ASN A 422 6.78 -7.24 -8.69
N ARG A 423 6.80 -6.02 -8.15
CA ARG A 423 7.48 -5.65 -6.90
C ARG A 423 6.64 -4.56 -6.24
N ILE A 424 6.21 -4.77 -4.99
CA ILE A 424 5.30 -3.85 -4.31
C ILE A 424 6.01 -2.52 -4.04
N ALA A 425 5.40 -1.42 -4.47
CA ALA A 425 5.91 -0.07 -4.23
C ALA A 425 5.53 0.44 -2.83
N VAL A 426 6.44 1.16 -2.16
CA VAL A 426 6.14 1.73 -0.83
C VAL A 426 5.09 2.85 -0.91
N GLU A 427 5.00 3.54 -2.05
CA GLU A 427 3.94 4.49 -2.35
C GLU A 427 2.56 3.80 -2.43
N PHE A 428 2.49 2.56 -2.92
CA PHE A 428 1.24 1.78 -2.97
C PHE A 428 0.83 1.28 -1.56
N ASN A 429 1.81 0.92 -0.73
CA ASN A 429 1.59 0.65 0.70
C ASN A 429 1.00 1.88 1.41
N GLN A 430 1.61 3.06 1.24
CA GLN A 430 1.13 4.33 1.81
C GLN A 430 -0.27 4.73 1.27
N LEU A 431 -0.55 4.44 0.00
CA LEU A 431 -1.85 4.71 -0.63
C LEU A 431 -3.00 3.94 0.03
N TYR A 432 -2.79 2.67 0.38
CA TYR A 432 -3.84 1.75 0.81
C TYR A 432 -4.25 1.87 2.29
N HIS A 433 -3.79 2.89 3.00
CA HIS A 433 -4.12 3.11 4.42
C HIS A 433 -5.54 3.68 4.63
N TRP A 434 -6.56 3.03 4.06
CA TRP A 434 -7.96 3.47 3.95
C TRP A 434 -8.77 3.38 5.26
N HIS A 435 -8.17 3.79 6.39
CA HIS A 435 -8.75 3.72 7.74
C HIS A 435 -10.04 4.54 7.92
N GLY A 436 -10.35 5.45 6.98
CA GLY A 436 -11.64 6.13 6.91
C GLY A 436 -12.83 5.20 6.63
N LEU A 437 -12.60 3.99 6.08
CA LEU A 437 -13.65 2.97 5.87
C LEU A 437 -14.23 2.45 7.18
N MET A 438 -13.45 2.39 8.25
CA MET A 438 -13.90 1.80 9.52
C MET A 438 -15.03 2.64 10.14
N PRO A 439 -16.03 2.04 10.78
CA PRO A 439 -17.18 2.74 11.34
C PRO A 439 -16.80 3.48 12.63
N ASP A 440 -17.77 3.96 13.41
CA ASP A 440 -17.53 4.38 14.80
C ASP A 440 -17.75 3.23 15.82
N SER A 441 -18.57 2.26 15.43
CA SER A 441 -18.92 1.03 16.15
C SER A 441 -19.27 -0.09 15.15
N PHE A 442 -19.22 -1.36 15.56
CA PHE A 442 -19.52 -2.52 14.70
C PHE A 442 -20.88 -3.12 15.10
N ILE A 443 -21.82 -3.19 14.15
CA ILE A 443 -23.19 -3.67 14.42
C ILE A 443 -23.32 -5.10 13.91
N ILE A 444 -23.65 -6.04 14.79
CA ILE A 444 -23.74 -7.48 14.49
C ILE A 444 -25.08 -8.03 14.98
N GLN A 445 -25.91 -8.52 14.05
CA GLN A 445 -27.32 -8.92 14.28
C GLN A 445 -28.23 -7.88 14.96
N GLY A 446 -27.76 -6.65 15.19
CA GLY A 446 -28.47 -5.57 15.88
C GLY A 446 -27.73 -5.04 17.10
N GLU A 447 -26.84 -5.84 17.70
CA GLU A 447 -26.00 -5.46 18.83
C GLU A 447 -24.84 -4.55 18.39
N GLU A 448 -24.55 -3.51 19.17
CA GLU A 448 -23.53 -2.50 18.86
C GLU A 448 -22.26 -2.69 19.70
N TYR A 449 -21.16 -3.01 19.02
CA TYR A 449 -19.85 -3.25 19.61
C TYR A 449 -18.91 -2.06 19.44
N SER A 450 -18.35 -1.58 20.55
CA SER A 450 -17.24 -0.63 20.53
C SER A 450 -15.94 -1.28 20.02
N TYR A 451 -14.96 -0.44 19.65
CA TYR A 451 -13.65 -0.92 19.23
C TYR A 451 -12.96 -1.81 20.27
N ASP A 452 -13.10 -1.52 21.57
CA ASP A 452 -12.47 -2.29 22.64
C ASP A 452 -13.14 -3.65 22.88
N GLN A 453 -14.40 -3.81 22.44
CA GLN A 453 -15.11 -5.11 22.44
C GLN A 453 -14.90 -5.91 21.14
N PHE A 454 -14.43 -5.26 20.06
CA PHE A 454 -14.21 -5.89 18.74
C PHE A 454 -12.74 -6.28 18.51
N LEU A 455 -11.79 -5.46 18.98
CA LEU A 455 -10.35 -5.70 18.83
C LEU A 455 -9.90 -6.91 19.67
N TYR A 456 -9.23 -7.87 19.04
CA TYR A 456 -8.80 -9.14 19.64
C TYR A 456 -9.93 -9.98 20.27
N ASN A 457 -11.19 -9.74 19.89
CA ASN A 457 -12.28 -10.61 20.33
C ASN A 457 -12.12 -12.00 19.70
N THR A 458 -11.92 -13.02 20.53
CA THR A 458 -11.62 -14.40 20.11
C THR A 458 -12.83 -15.32 20.09
N SER A 459 -13.97 -14.92 20.65
CA SER A 459 -15.19 -15.74 20.66
C SER A 459 -16.18 -15.33 19.56
N MET A 460 -16.32 -14.03 19.27
CA MET A 460 -17.33 -13.45 18.37
C MET A 460 -17.50 -14.12 17.00
N LEU A 461 -16.45 -14.72 16.42
CA LEU A 461 -16.54 -15.48 15.15
C LEU A 461 -17.25 -16.84 15.32
N MET A 462 -17.06 -17.49 16.46
CA MET A 462 -17.70 -18.76 16.80
C MET A 462 -19.07 -18.52 17.45
N ASP A 463 -19.20 -17.48 18.29
CA ASP A 463 -20.46 -17.10 18.96
C ASP A 463 -21.59 -16.76 17.97
N TYR A 464 -21.25 -16.12 16.83
CA TYR A 464 -22.21 -15.71 15.80
C TYR A 464 -22.21 -16.56 14.52
N GLY A 465 -21.16 -17.33 14.27
CA GLY A 465 -20.93 -17.98 12.99
C GLY A 465 -20.45 -17.03 11.88
N VAL A 466 -20.11 -17.60 10.72
CA VAL A 466 -19.61 -16.83 9.57
C VAL A 466 -20.75 -16.06 8.89
N GLU A 467 -21.92 -16.69 8.82
CA GLU A 467 -23.11 -16.26 8.10
C GLU A 467 -23.66 -14.95 8.65
N ALA A 468 -23.77 -14.85 9.98
CA ALA A 468 -24.25 -13.65 10.67
C ALA A 468 -23.27 -12.47 10.55
N LEU A 469 -21.97 -12.74 10.56
CA LEU A 469 -20.94 -11.71 10.35
C LEU A 469 -20.94 -11.22 8.88
N VAL A 470 -21.03 -12.13 7.92
CA VAL A 470 -21.15 -11.79 6.49
C VAL A 470 -22.41 -10.96 6.24
N GLU A 471 -23.57 -11.35 6.79
CA GLU A 471 -24.81 -10.59 6.67
C GLU A 471 -24.67 -9.19 7.29
N SER A 472 -24.18 -9.11 8.52
CA SER A 472 -24.04 -7.85 9.27
C SER A 472 -23.07 -6.88 8.61
N PHE A 473 -21.87 -7.35 8.23
CA PHE A 473 -20.88 -6.53 7.54
C PHE A 473 -21.29 -6.18 6.10
N SER A 474 -22.16 -6.97 5.46
CA SER A 474 -22.72 -6.63 4.15
C SER A 474 -23.77 -5.52 4.23
N LYS A 475 -24.50 -5.44 5.35
CA LYS A 475 -25.50 -4.39 5.63
C LYS A 475 -24.90 -3.10 6.17
N GLN A 476 -23.89 -3.17 7.05
CA GLN A 476 -23.31 -1.98 7.67
C GLN A 476 -22.44 -1.18 6.68
N ALA A 477 -22.74 0.11 6.53
CA ALA A 477 -21.99 1.02 5.65
C ALA A 477 -20.58 1.34 6.18
N ALA A 478 -19.61 1.41 5.27
CA ALA A 478 -18.27 1.90 5.51
C ALA A 478 -18.19 3.43 5.34
N GLY A 479 -17.23 4.06 6.04
CA GLY A 479 -16.98 5.50 5.93
C GLY A 479 -16.29 5.90 4.61
N ARG A 480 -16.50 7.14 4.17
CA ARG A 480 -15.85 7.68 2.98
C ARG A 480 -14.33 7.78 3.18
N ILE A 481 -13.54 7.31 2.22
CA ILE A 481 -12.07 7.42 2.29
C ILE A 481 -11.63 8.88 2.11
N GLY A 482 -12.10 9.53 1.04
CA GLY A 482 -11.73 10.90 0.67
C GLY A 482 -12.46 12.00 1.45
N GLY A 483 -12.10 13.26 1.20
CA GLY A 483 -12.70 14.46 1.81
C GLY A 483 -11.89 15.08 2.95
N GLY A 484 -11.18 14.25 3.74
CA GLY A 484 -10.55 14.69 5.00
C GLY A 484 -11.51 14.61 6.19
N GLN A 485 -10.95 14.61 7.41
CA GLN A 485 -11.69 14.39 8.66
C GLN A 485 -12.59 13.14 8.64
N THR A 486 -12.05 12.00 8.15
CA THR A 486 -12.78 10.74 7.98
C THR A 486 -12.29 9.58 8.86
N ILE A 487 -11.16 9.71 9.56
CA ILE A 487 -10.52 8.61 10.30
C ILE A 487 -10.97 8.61 11.78
N ASN A 488 -11.57 7.51 12.25
CA ASN A 488 -11.98 7.35 13.65
C ASN A 488 -10.77 7.45 14.61
N ALA A 489 -10.98 8.02 15.80
CA ALA A 489 -9.94 8.27 16.80
C ALA A 489 -9.10 7.02 17.16
N ASN A 490 -9.74 5.85 17.28
CA ASN A 490 -9.11 4.60 17.69
C ASN A 490 -8.01 4.12 16.72
N VAL A 491 -8.11 4.51 15.45
CA VAL A 491 -7.15 4.20 14.38
C VAL A 491 -6.33 5.41 13.90
N LEU A 492 -6.56 6.62 14.44
CA LEU A 492 -5.80 7.83 14.07
C LEU A 492 -4.29 7.67 14.27
N LYS A 493 -3.88 6.94 15.31
CA LYS A 493 -2.48 6.56 15.60
C LYS A 493 -1.78 5.91 14.41
N VAL A 494 -2.50 5.19 13.55
CA VAL A 494 -1.95 4.57 12.33
C VAL A 494 -1.61 5.65 11.30
N ALA A 495 -2.51 6.60 11.03
CA ALA A 495 -2.27 7.71 10.11
C ALA A 495 -1.08 8.60 10.56
N ILE A 496 -0.94 8.83 11.87
CA ILE A 496 0.22 9.51 12.46
C ILE A 496 1.52 8.72 12.19
N GLY A 497 1.46 7.39 12.27
CA GLY A 497 2.54 6.48 11.89
C GLY A 497 2.90 6.56 10.40
N VAL A 498 1.91 6.57 9.52
CA VAL A 498 2.07 6.73 8.06
C VAL A 498 2.79 8.03 7.72
N ILE A 499 2.38 9.16 8.31
CA ILE A 499 3.02 10.48 8.09
C ILE A 499 4.47 10.48 8.60
N LYS A 500 4.78 9.77 9.69
CA LYS A 500 6.16 9.60 10.21
C LYS A 500 7.00 8.72 9.27
N GLU A 501 6.46 7.60 8.80
CA GLU A 501 7.11 6.70 7.84
C GLU A 501 7.40 7.39 6.49
N SER A 502 6.43 8.12 5.92
CA SER A 502 6.60 8.90 4.68
C SER A 502 7.82 9.85 4.71
N ARG A 503 8.12 10.41 5.89
CA ARG A 503 9.27 11.30 6.12
C ARG A 503 10.58 10.54 6.29
N GLN A 504 10.58 9.45 7.06
CA GLN A 504 11.73 8.55 7.20
C GLN A 504 12.15 7.97 5.85
N LEU A 505 11.17 7.61 5.02
CA LEU A 505 11.37 7.14 3.64
C LEU A 505 11.72 8.26 2.65
N ARG A 506 11.71 9.54 3.04
CA ARG A 506 12.01 10.67 2.14
C ARG A 506 11.17 10.62 0.86
N LEU A 507 9.85 10.43 0.99
CA LEU A 507 8.95 10.46 -0.16
C LEU A 507 8.94 11.88 -0.77
N ARG A 508 8.93 11.96 -2.11
CA ARG A 508 8.89 13.25 -2.81
C ARG A 508 7.55 13.96 -2.55
N PRO A 509 7.50 15.31 -2.60
CA PRO A 509 6.25 16.03 -2.39
C PRO A 509 5.17 15.64 -3.42
N PHE A 510 3.91 15.64 -3.01
CA PHE A 510 2.76 15.11 -3.75
C PHE A 510 2.66 15.55 -5.22
N ASN A 511 3.01 16.81 -5.53
CA ASN A 511 3.01 17.31 -6.91
C ASN A 511 4.01 16.61 -7.84
N GLU A 512 5.09 16.03 -7.33
CA GLU A 512 6.02 15.20 -8.12
C GLU A 512 5.39 13.86 -8.50
N TYR A 513 4.70 13.20 -7.57
CA TYR A 513 3.92 12.00 -7.88
C TYR A 513 2.78 12.32 -8.86
N ARG A 514 2.10 13.47 -8.73
CA ARG A 514 1.11 13.90 -9.73
C ARG A 514 1.69 13.98 -11.13
N LYS A 515 2.84 14.65 -11.32
CA LYS A 515 3.55 14.66 -12.62
C LYS A 515 3.91 13.24 -13.08
N ARG A 516 4.40 12.39 -12.17
CA ARG A 516 4.82 11.01 -12.47
C ARG A 516 3.69 10.10 -12.96
N PHE A 517 2.46 10.32 -12.49
CA PHE A 517 1.24 9.66 -12.96
C PHE A 517 0.45 10.49 -14.00
N GLY A 518 1.13 11.40 -14.73
CA GLY A 518 0.55 12.13 -15.87
C GLY A 518 -0.51 13.18 -15.51
N MET A 519 -0.58 13.62 -14.25
CA MET A 519 -1.49 14.66 -13.76
C MET A 519 -0.80 16.02 -13.63
N LYS A 520 -1.56 17.10 -13.88
CA LYS A 520 -1.07 18.47 -13.65
C LYS A 520 -0.87 18.71 -12.14
N PRO A 521 0.26 19.31 -11.70
CA PRO A 521 0.46 19.67 -10.29
C PRO A 521 -0.54 20.74 -9.86
N TYR A 522 -1.01 20.67 -8.61
CA TYR A 522 -1.89 21.69 -8.03
C TYR A 522 -1.11 22.99 -7.77
N ARG A 523 -1.77 24.12 -8.04
CA ARG A 523 -1.23 25.49 -7.91
C ARG A 523 -1.53 26.13 -6.56
N SER A 524 -2.52 25.62 -5.82
CA SER A 524 -2.87 26.08 -4.48
C SER A 524 -3.58 24.99 -3.67
N PHE A 525 -3.63 25.16 -2.35
CA PHE A 525 -4.47 24.32 -1.48
C PHE A 525 -5.96 24.42 -1.83
N GLN A 526 -6.43 25.58 -2.29
CA GLN A 526 -7.83 25.79 -2.67
C GLN A 526 -8.21 24.95 -3.91
N GLU A 527 -7.28 24.74 -4.85
CA GLU A 527 -7.47 23.83 -5.99
C GLU A 527 -7.50 22.35 -5.55
N LEU A 528 -6.67 22.00 -4.56
CA LEU A 528 -6.62 20.67 -3.95
C LEU A 528 -7.90 20.33 -3.17
N THR A 529 -8.38 21.23 -2.30
CA THR A 529 -9.57 20.99 -1.44
C THR A 529 -10.89 21.30 -2.12
N GLY A 530 -10.95 22.28 -3.02
CA GLY A 530 -12.19 22.73 -3.68
C GLY A 530 -12.87 23.93 -3.01
N GLY A 531 -12.22 24.58 -2.04
CA GLY A 531 -12.61 25.91 -1.54
C GLY A 531 -13.83 25.99 -0.62
N GLY A 532 -14.51 24.88 -0.31
CA GLY A 532 -15.51 24.81 0.75
C GLY A 532 -14.92 24.21 2.03
N GLY A 533 -15.03 24.92 3.16
CA GLY A 533 -14.60 24.46 4.47
C GLY A 533 -13.21 24.98 4.91
N ASP A 534 -13.21 25.71 6.02
CA ASP A 534 -12.07 26.03 6.90
C ASP A 534 -10.72 26.43 6.26
N THR A 535 -10.75 27.22 5.18
CA THR A 535 -9.56 27.96 4.72
C THR A 535 -9.14 29.07 5.70
N GLY A 536 -9.99 29.40 6.70
CA GLY A 536 -9.78 30.45 7.68
C GLY A 536 -8.79 30.11 8.80
N THR A 537 -8.57 28.83 9.11
CA THR A 537 -7.62 28.40 10.16
C THR A 537 -6.28 27.88 9.61
N CYS A 538 -5.97 28.17 8.35
CA CYS A 538 -4.60 28.08 7.82
C CYS A 538 -3.93 29.47 7.97
N PRO A 539 -3.16 29.73 9.05
CA PRO A 539 -2.56 31.05 9.30
C PRO A 539 -1.72 31.52 8.11
N PRO A 540 -1.69 32.84 7.85
CA PRO A 540 -1.93 33.37 6.52
C PRO A 540 -0.94 32.85 5.47
N CYS A 541 -1.43 32.01 4.56
CA CYS A 541 -0.75 31.63 3.32
C CYS A 541 -0.76 32.78 2.28
N ALA A 542 -0.48 34.01 2.74
CA ALA A 542 -0.34 35.19 1.92
C ALA A 542 1.04 35.20 1.25
N GLN A 543 1.07 34.87 -0.04
CA GLN A 543 2.10 35.26 -1.00
C GLN A 543 3.58 35.01 -0.62
N GLN A 544 4.14 33.89 -1.07
CA GLN A 544 5.50 33.94 -1.63
C GLN A 544 5.73 32.94 -2.78
N LYS A 545 5.70 33.51 -4.00
CA LYS A 545 6.22 33.03 -5.29
C LYS A 545 6.26 31.50 -5.52
N GLN A 546 5.24 31.00 -6.20
CA GLN A 546 5.37 29.76 -6.98
C GLN A 546 5.34 30.07 -8.49
N ASP A 547 6.49 29.82 -9.13
CA ASP A 547 6.68 29.52 -10.56
C ASP A 547 6.02 30.47 -11.59
N ARG A 548 6.50 31.72 -11.70
CA ARG A 548 6.39 32.53 -12.93
C ARG A 548 7.68 33.28 -13.29
N ARG A 549 8.14 33.02 -14.52
CA ARG A 549 8.92 33.85 -15.46
C ARG A 549 10.26 34.47 -15.00
N TRP A 550 11.34 33.99 -15.61
CA TRP A 550 12.57 34.77 -15.86
C TRP A 550 12.35 35.69 -17.07
N SER A 551 12.73 36.98 -16.97
CA SER A 551 12.91 37.88 -18.12
C SER A 551 13.58 39.22 -17.73
N HIS A 552 14.91 39.19 -17.50
CA HIS A 552 15.89 40.31 -17.44
C HIS A 552 15.64 41.54 -16.51
N PRO A 553 16.71 42.34 -16.18
CA PRO A 553 16.68 43.30 -15.08
C PRO A 553 16.50 44.77 -15.50
N GLY A 554 16.01 45.61 -14.57
CA GLY A 554 16.00 47.07 -14.72
C GLY A 554 15.48 47.83 -13.49
N HIS A 555 16.37 48.64 -12.88
CA HIS A 555 16.13 49.73 -11.90
C HIS A 555 15.59 49.43 -10.46
N PRO A 556 15.89 50.32 -9.48
CA PRO A 556 15.71 50.10 -8.04
C PRO A 556 14.41 50.71 -7.44
N PRO A 557 14.06 50.42 -6.17
CA PRO A 557 12.73 50.73 -5.61
C PRO A 557 12.62 52.08 -4.87
N GLN A 558 11.38 52.55 -4.71
CA GLN A 558 10.98 53.57 -3.73
C GLN A 558 10.00 52.97 -2.69
N GLN A 559 10.05 53.47 -1.45
CA GLN A 559 8.99 53.28 -0.43
C GLN A 559 8.00 54.47 -0.51
N PRO A 560 6.81 54.39 0.12
CA PRO A 560 6.74 54.99 1.47
C PRO A 560 5.75 54.35 2.48
N SER A 561 6.00 54.69 3.75
CA SER A 561 5.05 54.93 4.88
C SER A 561 3.99 53.88 5.34
N ARG A 562 3.97 53.68 6.67
CA ARG A 562 2.83 53.18 7.47
C ARG A 562 1.99 54.35 8.01
N ARG A 563 0.66 54.20 8.18
CA ARG A 563 -0.16 54.88 9.24
C ARG A 563 -1.63 54.43 9.23
N GLY A 564 -2.22 54.18 10.41
CA GLY A 564 -3.68 53.99 10.64
C GLY A 564 -4.27 52.68 10.08
N TRP A 565 -5.36 52.12 10.62
CA TRP A 565 -6.26 52.55 11.70
C TRP A 565 -6.78 51.34 12.51
N TYR A 566 -7.05 51.55 13.81
CA TYR A 566 -7.85 50.66 14.65
C TYR A 566 -9.21 51.34 14.89
N GLN A 567 -10.33 50.73 14.48
CA GLN A 567 -11.71 50.91 14.97
C GLN A 567 -12.71 50.46 13.90
N LEU A 568 -13.37 49.31 14.08
CA LEU A 568 -14.84 49.18 14.16
C LEU A 568 -15.19 47.68 14.37
N CYS A 569 -15.36 47.26 15.64
CA CYS A 569 -15.76 45.89 15.96
C CYS A 569 -16.56 45.88 17.28
N GLU A 570 -17.78 46.37 17.20
CA GLU A 570 -18.79 46.42 18.25
C GLU A 570 -20.17 46.49 17.56
N LYS A 571 -21.25 46.05 18.23
CA LYS A 571 -22.62 45.91 17.67
C LYS A 571 -22.77 45.01 16.43
N LEU A 572 -22.93 43.70 16.66
CA LEU A 572 -24.17 42.97 16.33
C LEU A 572 -24.11 41.51 16.81
N LYS A 573 -24.71 41.26 17.98
CA LYS A 573 -25.17 39.94 18.44
C LYS A 573 -26.56 40.11 19.05
N CYS A 574 -27.55 39.35 18.56
CA CYS A 574 -28.66 38.72 19.32
C CYS A 574 -29.85 38.36 18.41
N LEU A 575 -30.69 37.46 18.94
CA LEU A 575 -31.89 36.84 18.37
C LEU A 575 -31.57 35.65 17.42
N ARG A 576 -31.76 34.39 17.84
CA ARG A 576 -32.98 33.65 18.25
C ARG A 576 -33.88 33.29 17.05
N SER A 577 -34.63 32.17 17.01
CA SER A 577 -34.62 30.82 17.63
C SER A 577 -35.91 30.11 17.16
N VAL A 578 -36.06 28.81 17.41
CA VAL A 578 -37.34 28.03 17.35
C VAL A 578 -37.93 27.73 15.95
N ALA A 579 -37.89 26.46 15.58
CA ALA A 579 -39.05 25.64 15.18
C ALA A 579 -38.62 24.14 15.17
N ALA A 580 -39.55 23.19 15.31
CA ALA A 580 -39.22 21.77 15.43
C ALA A 580 -40.35 20.83 14.95
N ALA A 581 -39.97 19.55 14.83
CA ALA A 581 -40.80 18.34 14.88
C ALA A 581 -41.56 17.84 13.62
N ALA A 582 -41.49 16.50 13.49
CA ALA A 582 -42.57 15.55 13.19
C ALA A 582 -42.99 15.17 11.74
N VAL A 583 -42.73 13.87 11.44
CA VAL A 583 -43.72 12.83 11.04
C VAL A 583 -44.13 12.64 9.56
N LEU A 584 -43.88 11.40 9.10
CA LEU A 584 -44.56 10.55 8.08
C LEU A 584 -45.23 11.18 6.84
N SER A 585 -44.76 10.77 5.64
CA SER A 585 -45.51 9.82 4.78
C SER A 585 -44.85 9.54 3.40
N ARG A 586 -45.22 8.40 2.80
CA ARG A 586 -45.23 8.04 1.36
C ARG A 586 -46.74 7.83 0.99
N PRO A 587 -47.22 7.83 -0.28
CA PRO A 587 -46.53 7.27 -1.47
C PRO A 587 -46.85 7.86 -2.89
N ASN A 588 -46.23 7.24 -3.91
CA ASN A 588 -46.70 6.92 -5.27
C ASN A 588 -47.25 7.96 -6.30
N SER A 589 -46.64 7.91 -7.51
CA SER A 589 -47.26 7.62 -8.84
C SER A 589 -47.33 8.68 -9.98
N LEU A 590 -46.82 8.25 -11.16
CA LEU A 590 -47.30 8.38 -12.57
C LEU A 590 -47.29 9.72 -13.37
N ALA A 591 -47.21 9.56 -14.71
CA ALA A 591 -47.30 10.53 -15.84
C ALA A 591 -46.14 11.58 -15.95
N SER A 592 -45.47 11.79 -17.10
CA SER A 592 -45.89 12.45 -18.37
C SER A 592 -46.28 13.94 -18.21
N GLU A 593 -45.88 14.90 -19.05
CA GLU A 593 -45.48 14.83 -20.48
C GLU A 593 -44.69 16.08 -21.00
N TYR A 594 -44.33 16.11 -22.30
CA TYR A 594 -43.93 17.24 -23.20
C TYR A 594 -42.82 18.30 -22.86
N ILE A 595 -41.66 18.13 -23.54
CA ILE A 595 -41.01 19.04 -24.53
C ILE A 595 -40.64 20.53 -24.23
N ALA A 596 -39.39 20.87 -24.65
CA ALA A 596 -38.84 22.13 -25.20
C ALA A 596 -38.00 23.14 -24.38
N THR A 597 -37.04 23.73 -25.12
CA THR A 597 -36.37 25.04 -24.97
C THR A 597 -35.45 25.34 -23.76
N SER A 598 -34.16 25.08 -23.99
CA SER A 598 -33.04 26.06 -23.94
C SER A 598 -32.64 26.79 -22.65
N GLN A 599 -31.31 26.89 -22.48
CA GLN A 599 -30.58 27.86 -21.66
C GLN A 599 -30.83 27.85 -20.14
N LEU A 600 -29.96 27.15 -19.41
CA LEU A 600 -29.31 27.75 -18.23
C LEU A 600 -27.92 27.14 -18.02
N TRP A 601 -26.91 28.00 -18.01
CA TRP A 601 -25.51 27.65 -17.71
C TRP A 601 -25.25 27.90 -16.22
N GLY A 602 -24.57 26.95 -15.56
CA GLY A 602 -23.93 27.18 -14.26
C GLY A 602 -24.37 26.24 -13.12
N SER A 603 -23.42 25.95 -12.23
CA SER A 603 -23.61 25.31 -10.93
C SER A 603 -24.34 23.95 -10.89
N LEU A 604 -23.62 22.87 -11.22
CA LEU A 604 -23.75 21.56 -10.55
C LEU A 604 -22.51 20.67 -10.81
N GLY A 605 -21.35 21.10 -10.29
CA GLY A 605 -20.04 20.50 -10.61
C GLY A 605 -19.31 19.93 -9.40
N ASN A 606 -19.76 18.81 -8.84
CA ASN A 606 -19.05 18.13 -7.74
C ASN A 606 -19.11 16.60 -7.84
N VAL A 607 -18.25 16.02 -8.70
CA VAL A 607 -17.99 14.57 -8.74
C VAL A 607 -16.52 14.34 -8.38
N HIS A 608 -16.25 13.51 -7.36
CA HIS A 608 -14.99 13.56 -6.60
C HIS A 608 -14.10 12.31 -6.70
N LEU A 609 -14.29 11.44 -7.70
CA LEU A 609 -13.54 10.19 -7.79
C LEU A 609 -11.99 10.35 -7.86
N PRO A 610 -11.40 11.24 -8.68
CA PRO A 610 -9.93 11.43 -8.69
C PRO A 610 -9.38 12.12 -7.43
N ARG A 611 -10.23 12.54 -6.48
CA ARG A 611 -9.84 13.04 -5.16
C ARG A 611 -9.86 11.96 -4.06
N MET A 612 -10.48 10.81 -4.28
CA MET A 612 -10.80 9.88 -3.18
C MET A 612 -9.65 9.05 -2.63
N LEU A 613 -8.65 8.65 -3.44
CA LEU A 613 -7.62 7.70 -3.00
C LEU A 613 -6.36 8.32 -2.34
N TRP A 614 -6.00 9.57 -2.68
CA TRP A 614 -4.62 10.05 -2.51
C TRP A 614 -4.35 10.96 -1.30
N ILE A 615 -5.35 11.14 -0.41
CA ILE A 615 -5.28 12.14 0.68
C ILE A 615 -4.16 11.86 1.70
N SER A 616 -3.79 10.59 1.93
CA SER A 616 -2.67 10.19 2.79
C SER A 616 -1.32 10.82 2.38
N LEU A 617 -1.15 11.17 1.11
CA LEU A 617 0.05 11.83 0.58
C LEU A 617 -0.09 13.37 0.48
N CYS A 618 -1.29 13.93 0.66
CA CYS A 618 -1.57 15.35 0.45
C CYS A 618 -1.10 16.27 1.60
N PHE A 619 -1.15 15.81 2.86
CA PHE A 619 -1.03 16.68 4.04
C PHE A 619 0.42 16.94 4.53
N VAL A 620 1.43 16.82 3.67
CA VAL A 620 2.86 16.94 4.06
C VAL A 620 3.31 18.41 4.30
N THR A 621 2.43 19.39 4.10
CA THR A 621 2.81 20.79 3.80
C THR A 621 2.26 21.86 4.77
N PHE A 622 3.19 22.48 5.52
CA PHE A 622 3.15 23.82 6.15
C PHE A 622 2.05 24.21 7.18
N CYS A 623 2.47 24.45 8.45
CA CYS A 623 2.07 25.61 9.28
C CYS A 623 3.05 25.81 10.47
N PRO A 624 3.07 26.99 11.16
CA PRO A 624 4.01 27.31 12.25
C PRO A 624 3.38 27.33 13.67
N PRO A 625 4.20 27.28 14.74
CA PRO A 625 3.83 27.79 16.07
C PRO A 625 4.09 29.31 16.22
N LEU A 626 3.50 29.93 17.24
CA LEU A 626 3.82 31.28 17.73
C LEU A 626 4.60 31.20 19.07
N PRO A 627 5.29 32.27 19.52
CA PRO A 627 6.35 32.15 20.53
C PRO A 627 5.85 31.98 21.97
N SER A 628 6.74 31.50 22.81
CA SER A 628 6.55 31.20 24.24
C SER A 628 6.21 32.44 25.09
N SER A 629 5.14 32.36 25.87
CA SER A 629 4.95 33.18 27.07
C SER A 629 5.64 32.53 28.29
N THR A 630 6.12 33.37 29.20
CA THR A 630 6.92 32.96 30.37
C THR A 630 6.08 32.33 31.48
N ARG A 631 6.63 31.32 32.17
CA ARG A 631 6.15 30.89 33.50
C ARG A 631 6.92 31.66 34.59
N PRO A 632 6.26 32.19 35.64
CA PRO A 632 6.90 32.48 36.91
C PRO A 632 7.15 31.16 37.72
N PRO A 633 8.04 31.18 38.72
CA PRO A 633 8.48 29.97 39.43
C PRO A 633 7.61 29.61 40.65
N ALA A 634 7.75 28.37 41.13
CA ALA A 634 7.31 27.93 42.45
C ALA A 634 8.47 27.19 43.16
N ALA A 635 8.60 27.39 44.48
CA ALA A 635 9.71 26.91 45.30
C ALA A 635 9.30 25.73 46.24
N PRO A 636 10.24 24.99 46.86
CA PRO A 636 9.98 23.63 47.35
C PRO A 636 9.87 23.44 48.87
N LEU A 637 9.19 22.35 49.27
CA LEU A 637 9.35 21.61 50.53
C LEU A 637 9.34 20.12 50.16
N ARG A 638 10.24 19.21 50.59
CA ARG A 638 10.83 18.85 51.91
C ARG A 638 9.86 18.14 52.88
N GLY A 639 10.10 16.83 53.06
CA GLY A 639 9.53 15.92 54.06
C GLY A 639 10.24 14.56 53.96
N PHE A 640 10.47 13.85 55.08
CA PHE A 640 11.32 12.64 55.15
C PHE A 640 10.63 11.53 56.04
N PRO A 641 11.22 10.33 56.30
CA PRO A 641 10.47 9.08 56.51
C PRO A 641 10.72 8.55 57.96
N PRO A 642 10.99 7.25 58.26
CA PRO A 642 10.51 5.95 57.76
C PRO A 642 9.91 5.06 58.89
N GLN A 643 9.48 3.83 58.59
CA GLN A 643 9.57 2.70 59.56
C GLN A 643 9.72 1.32 58.87
N ASN A 644 9.91 0.25 59.66
CA ASN A 644 10.86 -0.83 59.31
C ASN A 644 10.55 -2.19 60.01
N ARG A 645 11.09 -3.31 59.47
CA ARG A 645 11.02 -4.73 59.96
C ARG A 645 9.65 -5.41 59.81
N GLY A 646 9.50 -6.74 59.76
CA GLY A 646 10.43 -7.89 59.66
C GLY A 646 9.68 -9.09 59.02
N ALA A 647 10.29 -9.98 58.24
CA ALA A 647 11.12 -11.13 58.65
C ALA A 647 10.35 -12.29 59.34
N GLU A 648 10.12 -13.41 58.62
CA GLU A 648 10.60 -14.77 59.00
C GLU A 648 10.17 -15.91 58.04
N SER A 649 10.93 -17.01 58.06
CA SER A 649 10.78 -18.30 57.35
C SER A 649 11.81 -19.27 57.97
N PRO A 650 11.62 -20.60 58.04
CA PRO A 650 11.44 -21.46 56.86
C PRO A 650 10.57 -22.74 57.08
N GLY A 651 10.47 -23.62 56.06
CA GLY A 651 9.90 -24.96 56.22
C GLY A 651 10.00 -25.85 54.96
N SER A 652 10.83 -26.88 55.01
CA SER A 652 10.93 -28.00 54.04
C SER A 652 11.60 -29.17 54.76
N PRO A 653 11.33 -30.45 54.40
CA PRO A 653 12.37 -31.20 53.66
C PRO A 653 11.91 -32.40 52.77
N HIS A 654 12.90 -32.94 52.04
CA HIS A 654 13.06 -34.31 51.50
C HIS A 654 12.38 -34.80 50.19
N HIS A 655 13.24 -35.07 49.19
CA HIS A 655 13.15 -36.11 48.15
C HIS A 655 14.10 -37.30 48.52
N PRO A 656 13.89 -38.53 47.99
CA PRO A 656 14.58 -39.03 46.78
C PRO A 656 13.58 -39.55 45.69
N SER A 657 13.85 -39.68 44.38
CA SER A 657 14.85 -40.48 43.59
C SER A 657 14.62 -42.00 43.64
N SER A 658 14.74 -42.86 42.60
CA SER A 658 15.00 -42.73 41.14
C SER A 658 14.63 -44.08 40.44
N SER A 659 14.33 -44.24 39.14
CA SER A 659 15.27 -44.43 38.00
C SER A 659 14.70 -45.44 36.95
N ALA A 660 15.38 -45.54 35.78
CA ALA A 660 15.49 -46.69 34.86
C ALA A 660 14.31 -47.20 33.98
N ALA A 661 14.69 -47.65 32.77
CA ALA A 661 13.94 -48.49 31.82
C ALA A 661 14.92 -49.46 31.12
N PRO A 662 14.47 -50.58 30.50
CA PRO A 662 14.76 -50.79 29.07
C PRO A 662 13.71 -51.62 28.28
N GLY A 663 13.86 -51.66 26.93
CA GLY A 663 13.22 -52.64 26.02
C GLY A 663 14.01 -53.98 25.94
N PRO A 664 13.98 -54.81 24.85
CA PRO A 664 13.87 -54.39 23.42
C PRO A 664 13.28 -55.45 22.39
N ARG A 665 13.47 -55.19 21.06
CA ARG A 665 13.43 -56.12 19.87
C ARG A 665 12.04 -56.62 19.38
N HIS A 666 11.78 -57.04 18.12
CA HIS A 666 12.59 -57.43 16.92
C HIS A 666 11.91 -56.98 15.57
N ALA A 667 12.49 -57.32 14.39
CA ALA A 667 11.99 -57.03 13.01
C ALA A 667 12.54 -58.04 11.95
N PRO A 668 12.49 -57.77 10.62
CA PRO A 668 11.58 -58.29 9.55
C PRO A 668 12.18 -59.47 8.72
N PRO A 669 11.66 -59.86 7.51
CA PRO A 669 12.24 -59.34 6.24
C PRO A 669 11.38 -59.39 4.92
N ALA A 670 11.92 -58.76 3.84
CA ALA A 670 11.83 -59.11 2.37
C ALA A 670 10.49 -59.00 1.57
N ALA A 671 10.46 -58.91 0.21
CA ALA A 671 11.36 -58.33 -0.84
C ALA A 671 10.73 -58.38 -2.29
N HIS A 672 11.39 -57.72 -3.27
CA HIS A 672 11.34 -57.86 -4.77
C HIS A 672 10.24 -57.21 -5.67
N ASP A 673 10.73 -56.30 -6.54
CA ASP A 673 10.63 -56.16 -8.03
C ASP A 673 9.31 -56.21 -8.85
N GLY A 674 9.25 -55.44 -9.96
CA GLY A 674 8.19 -55.60 -11.00
C GLY A 674 8.04 -54.49 -12.08
N LEU A 675 8.95 -54.44 -13.06
CA LEU A 675 9.03 -53.54 -14.25
C LEU A 675 7.74 -52.98 -14.95
N LEU A 676 7.86 -51.72 -15.41
CA LEU A 676 7.47 -51.14 -16.73
C LEU A 676 6.14 -51.50 -17.45
N GLY A 677 5.39 -50.45 -17.84
CA GLY A 677 4.37 -50.53 -18.90
C GLY A 677 3.72 -49.18 -19.25
N ALA A 678 4.14 -48.54 -20.35
CA ALA A 678 3.68 -47.18 -20.72
C ALA A 678 2.56 -47.15 -21.79
N ARG A 679 1.64 -46.19 -21.65
CA ARG A 679 0.72 -45.67 -22.70
C ARG A 679 0.86 -44.13 -22.67
N CYS A 680 1.12 -43.40 -23.76
CA CYS A 680 0.44 -43.26 -25.06
C CYS A 680 -0.85 -42.43 -25.01
N TYR A 681 -0.93 -41.46 -25.94
CA TYR A 681 -1.98 -40.44 -26.16
C TYR A 681 -2.06 -39.34 -25.06
N LEU A 682 -1.96 -38.01 -25.31
CA LEU A 682 -2.05 -37.14 -26.51
C LEU A 682 -3.51 -36.71 -26.88
N CYS A 683 -3.80 -35.43 -26.64
CA CYS A 683 -4.95 -34.59 -27.08
C CYS A 683 -6.39 -34.98 -26.68
N ALA A 684 -7.00 -34.12 -25.85
CA ALA A 684 -8.41 -33.74 -25.96
C ALA A 684 -8.62 -32.30 -25.43
N ASN A 685 -8.96 -31.35 -26.32
CA ASN A 685 -9.42 -30.02 -25.93
C ASN A 685 -10.94 -30.08 -25.66
N THR A 686 -11.40 -29.76 -24.45
CA THR A 686 -12.83 -29.49 -24.21
C THR A 686 -13.00 -28.31 -23.26
N VAL A 687 -13.62 -27.22 -23.73
CA VAL A 687 -14.02 -26.09 -22.89
C VAL A 687 -15.42 -26.38 -22.34
N MET A 688 -15.56 -26.56 -21.04
CA MET A 688 -16.88 -26.65 -20.40
C MET A 688 -17.24 -25.35 -19.67
N LYS A 689 -18.32 -24.72 -20.13
CA LYS A 689 -19.06 -23.71 -19.34
C LYS A 689 -20.05 -24.46 -18.45
N ALA A 690 -19.93 -24.32 -17.14
CA ALA A 690 -20.94 -24.80 -16.19
C ALA A 690 -21.86 -23.63 -15.76
N PRO A 691 -23.19 -23.76 -15.84
CA PRO A 691 -24.12 -22.78 -15.27
C PRO A 691 -24.27 -23.00 -13.76
N LEU A 692 -24.36 -21.91 -13.00
CA LEU A 692 -24.70 -21.96 -11.57
C LEU A 692 -26.20 -22.19 -11.41
N PHE A 693 -26.59 -23.33 -10.82
CA PHE A 693 -27.92 -23.54 -10.26
C PHE A 693 -27.83 -23.48 -8.73
N TYR A 694 -28.66 -22.62 -8.14
CA TYR A 694 -28.96 -22.65 -6.70
C TYR A 694 -30.01 -23.72 -6.45
N ASP A 695 -29.76 -24.62 -5.51
CA ASP A 695 -30.81 -25.47 -4.95
C ASP A 695 -30.76 -25.49 -3.43
N ARG A 696 -31.94 -25.60 -2.80
CA ARG A 696 -32.09 -25.50 -1.34
C ARG A 696 -32.33 -26.87 -0.74
N TYR A 697 -31.42 -27.35 0.11
CA TYR A 697 -31.73 -28.52 0.94
C TYR A 697 -32.65 -28.13 2.10
N THR A 698 -33.80 -28.79 2.14
CA THR A 698 -34.61 -28.94 3.36
C THR A 698 -34.40 -30.36 3.90
N PRO A 699 -34.29 -30.55 5.22
CA PRO A 699 -34.11 -31.89 5.78
C PRO A 699 -35.41 -32.69 5.74
N LEU A 700 -35.29 -34.00 5.54
CA LEU A 700 -36.32 -35.00 5.84
C LEU A 700 -35.79 -35.96 6.92
N GLN A 701 -36.72 -36.68 7.55
CA GLN A 701 -36.55 -37.40 8.82
C GLN A 701 -35.66 -38.64 8.73
#